data_AF-A0A059XVV6-F1
#
_entry.id   AF-A0A059XVV6-F1
#
_cell.length_a   1.000
_cell.length_b   1.000
_cell.length_c   1.000
_cell.angle_alpha   90.00
_cell.angle_beta   90.00
_cell.angle_gamma   90.00
#
_symmetry.space_group_name_H-M   'P 1'
#
loop_
_entity.id
_entity.type
_entity.pdbx_description
1 polymer ?
#
loop_
_entity_poly.entity_id
_entity_poly.type
_entity_poly.pdbx_seq_one_letter_code
_entity_poly.pdbx_strand_id
1 'polypeptide(L)'
;MSKSFKLTIILGSLTSVTSMSFVAASSVKGDITKIKPIENKFIQEKIEKKGDPEIHKLDEFQKDEPELNEDKPIASFPKEEVEKENNKKELLKSKENYHQTYDKFKKLSQEITKNTEFSELDKKLADKLQEIEKLIANSKTKADYDSINKILEEFIERIEKEKTEIIKSKSSYEESNKKQEILAQELQNKPEYNSILAELKSAIEKANQDLNSSKTKESYNQAKQAIEQAIEKANAQKAEHEEAKSGYEESNKKQEILAQELQNKPEYNSILTELKSAIEKANQDLNSSKTKESYNQAKQAIEQAIEQAIEKANAQKAEHEEAKSGYEESNKKQEILAQELQNKPEYNSILAELKSAIEKANQDLNSSKTKESYNQAKQAIEQAIEKANAQKAEHEEAKSGYEESNKKQEILAQELQNKPEYNSILTELKSAIEKANQDLNSSKTKESYNQAKQAIEQAIEKANAQKAEHEEAKKAYVRFKDEALKLSESIKSVTEFSDIKNSLELEIQKIESNISSSYNYTLGKSNLESAINIANLSLKNKWSEIASKLKIDKLDIWNNSFLVFNINVGNKDILLWLKNKQEKGGISFKDEKSTKEFLRIPFNLPRSLNKEIIFNEKDNIIEIWFYIKNDDKERHTINSVEFFDENDTYKVDTEGKELSFIPEEWSKTKTPIYWKQL
;
A
#
# COMPACT_ATOMS: atom_id res chain seq x y z
N MET A 1 11.08 16.09 23.53
CA MET A 1 10.69 17.51 23.67
C MET A 1 11.13 18.24 22.41
N SER A 2 10.22 18.43 21.46
CA SER A 2 10.48 19.13 20.19
C SER A 2 9.66 20.41 20.18
N LYS A 3 10.33 21.57 20.08
CA LYS A 3 9.67 22.87 19.95
C LYS A 3 9.11 22.99 18.53
N SER A 4 7.81 22.77 18.40
CA SER A 4 7.02 23.11 17.21
C SER A 4 7.03 24.64 17.01
N PHE A 5 7.67 25.11 15.94
CA PHE A 5 7.50 26.47 15.45
C PHE A 5 6.20 26.51 14.64
N LYS A 6 5.15 27.13 15.21
CA LYS A 6 3.91 27.43 14.50
C LYS A 6 4.17 28.58 13.51
N LEU A 7 4.06 28.27 12.22
CA LEU A 7 3.91 29.27 11.17
C LEU A 7 2.47 29.77 11.23
N THR A 8 2.24 30.91 11.86
CA THR A 8 0.91 31.56 11.92
C THR A 8 0.78 32.47 10.71
N ILE A 9 0.16 31.98 9.63
CA ILE A 9 -0.30 32.82 8.53
C ILE A 9 -1.72 33.27 8.89
N ILE A 10 -1.88 34.56 9.20
CA ILE A 10 -3.18 35.19 9.44
C ILE A 10 -3.80 35.48 8.07
N LEU A 11 -4.73 34.64 7.62
CA LEU A 11 -5.66 34.97 6.54
C LEU A 11 -6.88 35.66 7.14
N GLY A 12 -7.01 36.97 6.91
CA GLY A 12 -8.26 37.70 7.13
C GLY A 12 -9.20 37.48 5.93
N SER A 13 -10.14 36.54 6.06
CA SER A 13 -11.25 36.39 5.12
C SER A 13 -12.34 37.42 5.46
N LEU A 14 -12.55 38.41 4.58
CA LEU A 14 -13.72 39.30 4.64
C LEU A 14 -14.85 38.68 3.80
N THR A 15 -15.79 37.99 4.43
CA THR A 15 -17.09 37.65 3.83
C THR A 15 -18.17 38.48 4.50
N SER A 16 -18.93 39.20 3.68
CA SER A 16 -20.08 40.02 4.06
C SER A 16 -21.18 39.21 4.72
N VAL A 17 -21.66 39.64 5.90
CA VAL A 17 -23.02 39.32 6.39
C VAL A 17 -23.61 40.53 7.10
N THR A 18 -24.84 40.83 6.72
CA THR A 18 -25.81 41.80 7.22
C THR A 18 -26.15 41.68 8.71
N SER A 19 -26.24 42.85 9.36
CA SER A 19 -27.09 43.25 10.51
C SER A 19 -27.46 42.21 11.61
N MET A 20 -27.00 42.47 12.84
CA MET A 20 -27.85 42.44 14.06
C MET A 20 -27.12 43.11 15.25
N SER A 21 -27.87 43.90 16.01
CA SER A 21 -27.45 44.65 17.20
C SER A 21 -27.49 43.79 18.48
N PHE A 22 -26.51 43.93 19.40
CA PHE A 22 -26.69 44.26 20.85
C PHE A 22 -25.41 44.04 21.71
N VAL A 23 -25.01 45.11 22.42
CA VAL A 23 -24.56 45.26 23.83
C VAL A 23 -23.26 44.62 24.40
N ALA A 24 -22.34 45.56 24.75
CA ALA A 24 -21.49 45.76 25.95
C ALA A 24 -20.60 44.64 26.56
N ALA A 25 -19.29 44.94 26.73
CA ALA A 25 -18.67 45.35 28.01
C ALA A 25 -17.12 45.40 27.94
N SER A 26 -16.53 46.46 28.56
CA SER A 26 -15.21 46.63 29.24
C SER A 26 -14.06 45.61 29.03
N SER A 27 -12.75 45.92 28.95
CA SER A 27 -11.95 46.97 29.60
C SER A 27 -10.46 46.97 29.15
N VAL A 28 -9.91 48.17 28.88
CA VAL A 28 -8.64 48.81 29.36
C VAL A 28 -7.30 48.04 29.33
N LYS A 29 -6.27 48.57 28.63
CA LYS A 29 -5.04 49.24 29.20
C LYS A 29 -3.94 49.59 28.18
N GLY A 30 -3.51 50.87 28.22
CA GLY A 30 -2.17 51.42 27.87
C GLY A 30 -1.86 51.63 26.38
N ASP A 31 -1.30 52.73 25.88
CA ASP A 31 -0.71 53.91 26.51
C ASP A 31 -0.86 55.14 25.58
N ILE A 32 -1.20 56.27 26.19
CA ILE A 32 -1.26 57.60 25.59
C ILE A 32 -0.06 58.37 26.10
N THR A 33 0.77 58.94 25.22
CA THR A 33 1.39 60.25 25.52
C THR A 33 1.52 61.15 24.29
N LYS A 34 0.83 62.28 24.41
CA LYS A 34 1.19 63.66 24.02
C LYS A 34 1.33 64.01 22.53
N ILE A 35 0.31 64.72 22.01
CA ILE A 35 0.47 66.07 21.44
C ILE A 35 -0.71 66.96 21.90
N LYS A 36 -0.39 68.21 22.25
CA LYS A 36 -1.28 69.24 22.85
C LYS A 36 -2.37 69.74 21.89
N PRO A 37 -3.49 70.28 22.43
CA PRO A 37 -4.66 70.69 21.66
C PRO A 37 -4.54 72.13 21.14
N ILE A 38 -5.00 72.36 19.91
CA ILE A 38 -5.36 73.68 19.42
C ILE A 38 -6.89 73.73 19.33
N GLU A 39 -7.43 74.76 19.98
CA GLU A 39 -8.83 75.04 20.21
C GLU A 39 -9.62 75.17 18.91
N ASN A 40 -10.70 74.39 18.78
CA ASN A 40 -11.70 74.55 17.74
C ASN A 40 -12.89 75.31 18.35
N LYS A 41 -12.84 76.65 18.30
CA LYS A 41 -14.02 77.51 18.54
C LYS A 41 -14.83 77.55 17.24
N PHE A 42 -15.81 76.65 17.12
CA PHE A 42 -16.91 76.84 16.18
C PHE A 42 -17.84 77.90 16.77
N ILE A 43 -17.72 79.13 16.27
CA ILE A 43 -18.74 80.16 16.44
C ILE A 43 -19.87 79.80 15.46
N GLN A 44 -21.01 79.40 16.02
CA GLN A 44 -22.29 79.52 15.36
C GLN A 44 -22.64 81.00 15.31
N GLU A 45 -22.39 81.67 14.19
CA GLU A 45 -22.93 83.00 13.93
C GLU A 45 -24.07 82.92 12.92
N LYS A 46 -25.23 83.33 13.45
CA LYS A 46 -26.44 83.77 12.80
C LYS A 46 -26.25 84.22 11.34
N ILE A 47 -26.96 83.56 10.43
CA ILE A 47 -27.44 84.22 9.21
C ILE A 47 -28.93 84.44 9.41
N GLU A 48 -29.26 85.62 9.96
CA GLU A 48 -30.58 86.21 9.89
C GLU A 48 -30.95 86.41 8.43
N LYS A 49 -31.95 85.66 7.98
CA LYS A 49 -32.74 85.98 6.79
C LYS A 49 -33.53 87.26 7.07
N LYS A 50 -33.04 88.39 6.59
CA LYS A 50 -33.90 89.54 6.27
C LYS A 50 -34.50 89.30 4.89
N GLY A 51 -35.79 88.98 4.88
CA GLY A 51 -36.66 89.07 3.71
C GLY A 51 -37.26 90.47 3.62
N ASP A 52 -37.45 90.90 2.39
CA ASP A 52 -37.81 92.24 1.93
C ASP A 52 -39.09 92.84 2.57
N PRO A 53 -39.13 94.16 2.78
CA PRO A 53 -40.36 94.93 2.73
C PRO A 53 -40.61 95.51 1.33
N GLU A 54 -41.89 95.51 0.95
CA GLU A 54 -42.45 96.07 -0.26
C GLU A 54 -42.13 97.57 -0.45
N ILE A 55 -41.56 97.88 -1.63
CA ILE A 55 -42.00 98.86 -2.63
C ILE A 55 -42.79 100.11 -2.15
N HIS A 56 -42.13 101.26 -2.33
CA HIS A 56 -42.58 102.62 -2.65
C HIS A 56 -43.65 103.32 -1.78
N LYS A 57 -43.24 104.45 -1.18
CA LYS A 57 -43.43 105.79 -1.79
C LYS A 57 -42.44 106.80 -1.21
N LEU A 58 -41.72 107.45 -2.13
CA LEU A 58 -41.10 108.75 -1.93
C LEU A 58 -42.23 109.78 -1.71
N ASP A 59 -42.02 110.71 -0.79
CA ASP A 59 -41.78 112.11 -1.18
C ASP A 59 -41.05 112.89 -0.06
N GLU A 60 -39.96 113.52 -0.51
CA GLU A 60 -39.41 114.84 -0.12
C GLU A 60 -38.93 115.13 1.33
N PHE A 61 -37.60 115.18 1.45
CA PHE A 61 -36.84 116.21 2.17
C PHE A 61 -37.15 117.61 1.56
N GLN A 62 -37.10 118.77 2.25
CA GLN A 62 -36.25 119.18 3.36
C GLN A 62 -36.64 120.60 3.86
N LYS A 63 -36.21 120.90 5.09
CA LYS A 63 -35.73 122.18 5.67
C LYS A 63 -36.61 122.95 6.64
N ASP A 64 -35.95 123.24 7.77
CA ASP A 64 -36.38 123.93 8.98
C ASP A 64 -36.64 125.43 8.81
N GLU A 65 -37.68 125.85 9.54
CA GLU A 65 -38.00 127.10 10.29
C GLU A 65 -36.93 128.22 10.43
N PRO A 66 -37.29 129.51 10.70
CA PRO A 66 -38.40 129.91 11.59
C PRO A 66 -39.21 131.20 11.27
N GLU A 67 -40.31 131.34 12.04
CA GLU A 67 -40.97 132.52 12.65
C GLU A 67 -41.31 133.79 11.82
N LEU A 68 -42.60 134.21 11.82
CA LEU A 68 -43.10 135.38 12.59
C LEU A 68 -44.58 135.73 12.30
N ASN A 69 -45.13 136.46 13.27
CA ASN A 69 -46.51 136.85 13.56
C ASN A 69 -47.24 137.77 12.56
N GLU A 70 -48.57 137.74 12.73
CA GLU A 70 -49.53 138.86 12.67
C GLU A 70 -50.11 139.38 11.33
N ASP A 71 -51.45 139.35 11.31
CA ASP A 71 -52.46 140.28 10.80
C ASP A 71 -52.27 141.09 9.49
N LYS A 72 -53.33 140.97 8.68
CA LYS A 72 -53.87 141.85 7.63
C LYS A 72 -53.68 143.38 7.86
N PRO A 73 -53.88 144.26 6.83
CA PRO A 73 -54.16 143.95 5.41
C PRO A 73 -53.49 144.89 4.35
N ILE A 74 -53.79 144.57 3.08
CA ILE A 74 -53.90 145.42 1.86
C ILE A 74 -52.66 145.53 0.94
N ALA A 75 -52.66 144.78 -0.18
CA ALA A 75 -52.89 145.29 -1.55
C ALA A 75 -52.68 144.21 -2.66
N SER A 76 -53.75 143.96 -3.44
CA SER A 76 -53.87 143.46 -4.84
C SER A 76 -52.66 142.88 -5.61
N PHE A 77 -52.80 141.68 -6.25
CA PHE A 77 -52.42 141.32 -7.66
C PHE A 77 -52.80 139.82 -7.99
N PRO A 78 -52.83 139.34 -9.26
CA PRO A 78 -53.80 138.34 -9.76
C PRO A 78 -53.28 136.88 -9.77
N LYS A 79 -54.17 135.91 -9.48
CA LYS A 79 -53.85 134.48 -9.24
C LYS A 79 -53.63 133.58 -10.48
N GLU A 80 -53.78 134.06 -11.72
CA GLU A 80 -53.66 133.21 -12.93
C GLU A 80 -52.26 133.21 -13.61
N GLU A 81 -51.38 134.17 -13.33
CA GLU A 81 -50.00 134.19 -13.88
C GLU A 81 -49.02 133.32 -13.08
N VAL A 82 -49.23 133.18 -11.76
CA VAL A 82 -48.33 132.41 -10.86
C VAL A 82 -48.41 130.89 -11.10
N GLU A 83 -49.58 130.37 -11.48
CA GLU A 83 -49.79 128.92 -11.70
C GLU A 83 -49.26 128.44 -13.06
N LYS A 84 -49.31 129.28 -14.11
CA LYS A 84 -48.65 129.02 -15.41
C LYS A 84 -47.13 129.11 -15.30
N GLU A 85 -46.61 130.01 -14.47
CA GLU A 85 -45.16 130.17 -14.28
C GLU A 85 -44.57 129.08 -13.38
N ASN A 86 -45.32 128.59 -12.38
CA ASN A 86 -44.94 127.39 -11.60
C ASN A 86 -44.93 126.11 -12.47
N ASN A 87 -45.97 125.86 -13.28
CA ASN A 87 -45.99 124.70 -14.19
C ASN A 87 -44.84 124.71 -15.22
N LYS A 88 -44.42 125.89 -15.68
CA LYS A 88 -43.26 126.06 -16.58
C LYS A 88 -41.93 125.81 -15.86
N LYS A 89 -41.79 126.27 -14.61
CA LYS A 89 -40.60 125.99 -13.77
C LYS A 89 -40.48 124.51 -13.40
N GLU A 90 -41.59 123.85 -13.08
CA GLU A 90 -41.60 122.41 -12.78
C GLU A 90 -41.30 121.54 -14.01
N LEU A 91 -41.83 121.90 -15.18
CA LEU A 91 -41.46 121.26 -16.45
C LEU A 91 -39.96 121.43 -16.75
N LEU A 92 -39.39 122.60 -16.48
CA LEU A 92 -37.96 122.86 -16.69
C LEU A 92 -37.09 122.00 -15.76
N LYS A 93 -37.46 121.90 -14.47
CA LYS A 93 -36.79 121.00 -13.51
C LYS A 93 -36.87 119.52 -13.93
N SER A 94 -38.02 119.07 -14.41
CA SER A 94 -38.19 117.70 -14.90
C SER A 94 -37.34 117.41 -16.15
N LYS A 95 -37.21 118.38 -17.07
CA LYS A 95 -36.26 118.31 -18.20
C LYS A 95 -34.81 118.26 -17.75
N GLU A 96 -34.43 119.09 -16.76
CA GLU A 96 -33.08 119.09 -16.17
C GLU A 96 -32.75 117.75 -15.51
N ASN A 97 -33.68 117.18 -14.75
CA ASN A 97 -33.52 115.86 -14.12
C ASN A 97 -33.33 114.74 -15.17
N TYR A 98 -34.18 114.73 -16.21
CA TYR A 98 -34.01 113.80 -17.34
C TYR A 98 -32.63 113.93 -17.97
N HIS A 99 -32.17 115.16 -18.27
CA HIS A 99 -30.86 115.36 -18.89
C HIS A 99 -29.71 114.87 -17.98
N GLN A 100 -29.79 115.10 -16.67
CA GLN A 100 -28.81 114.57 -15.71
C GLN A 100 -28.78 113.04 -15.69
N THR A 101 -29.95 112.39 -15.66
CA THR A 101 -30.05 110.92 -15.70
C THR A 101 -29.61 110.36 -17.04
N TYR A 102 -29.90 111.05 -18.14
CA TYR A 102 -29.45 110.69 -19.48
C TYR A 102 -27.92 110.84 -19.63
N ASP A 103 -27.31 111.84 -19.01
CA ASP A 103 -25.85 111.96 -18.93
C ASP A 103 -25.22 110.83 -18.10
N LYS A 104 -25.87 110.41 -16.99
CA LYS A 104 -25.45 109.21 -16.23
C LYS A 104 -25.55 107.95 -17.09
N PHE A 105 -26.66 107.77 -17.82
CA PHE A 105 -26.86 106.67 -18.76
C PHE A 105 -25.77 106.65 -19.84
N LYS A 106 -25.46 107.81 -20.45
CA LYS A 106 -24.39 107.93 -21.45
C LYS A 106 -23.01 107.59 -20.88
N LYS A 107 -22.70 108.03 -19.67
CA LYS A 107 -21.43 107.67 -18.99
C LYS A 107 -21.35 106.16 -18.74
N LEU A 108 -22.41 105.54 -18.24
CA LEU A 108 -22.48 104.09 -18.02
C LEU A 108 -22.33 103.31 -19.33
N SER A 109 -23.01 103.75 -20.40
CA SER A 109 -22.87 103.17 -21.73
C SER A 109 -21.42 103.28 -22.24
N GLN A 110 -20.79 104.45 -22.16
CA GLN A 110 -19.38 104.64 -22.54
C GLN A 110 -18.41 103.77 -21.73
N GLU A 111 -18.70 103.52 -20.45
CA GLU A 111 -17.89 102.65 -19.61
C GLU A 111 -18.03 101.18 -20.02
N ILE A 112 -19.26 100.75 -20.33
CA ILE A 112 -19.57 99.38 -20.75
C ILE A 112 -19.03 99.08 -22.16
N THR A 113 -19.21 99.98 -23.14
CA THR A 113 -18.74 99.78 -24.52
C THR A 113 -17.21 99.61 -24.61
N LYS A 114 -16.45 100.16 -23.64
CA LYS A 114 -14.99 99.99 -23.59
C LYS A 114 -14.56 98.57 -23.24
N ASN A 115 -15.44 97.74 -22.68
CA ASN A 115 -15.11 96.39 -22.24
C ASN A 115 -15.99 95.35 -22.94
N THR A 116 -15.36 94.56 -23.82
CA THR A 116 -16.01 93.45 -24.54
C THR A 116 -16.66 92.40 -23.62
N GLU A 117 -16.27 92.36 -22.34
CA GLU A 117 -16.87 91.50 -21.31
C GLU A 117 -18.32 91.86 -20.98
N PHE A 118 -18.72 93.10 -21.26
CA PHE A 118 -20.09 93.58 -21.07
C PHE A 118 -20.85 93.74 -22.39
N SER A 119 -20.43 93.04 -23.46
CA SER A 119 -21.05 93.15 -24.80
C SER A 119 -22.56 92.93 -24.82
N GLU A 120 -23.09 92.06 -23.96
CA GLU A 120 -24.54 91.89 -23.83
C GLU A 120 -25.22 93.06 -23.09
N LEU A 121 -24.57 93.64 -22.08
CA LEU A 121 -25.05 94.87 -21.45
C LEU A 121 -24.97 96.05 -22.42
N ASP A 122 -23.93 96.11 -23.25
CA ASP A 122 -23.75 97.12 -24.30
C ASP A 122 -24.91 97.07 -25.31
N LYS A 123 -25.29 95.85 -25.73
CA LYS A 123 -26.48 95.65 -26.57
C LYS A 123 -27.77 96.11 -25.87
N LYS A 124 -27.98 95.72 -24.61
CA LYS A 124 -29.16 96.17 -23.82
C LYS A 124 -29.19 97.69 -23.68
N LEU A 125 -28.05 98.32 -23.45
CA LEU A 125 -27.91 99.78 -23.38
C LEU A 125 -28.21 100.44 -24.73
N ALA A 126 -27.69 99.90 -25.84
CA ALA A 126 -27.96 100.42 -27.18
C ALA A 126 -29.45 100.31 -27.54
N ASP A 127 -30.09 99.18 -27.24
CA ASP A 127 -31.53 98.97 -27.45
C ASP A 127 -32.35 99.95 -26.61
N LYS A 128 -31.98 100.15 -25.33
CA LYS A 128 -32.66 101.10 -24.44
C LYS A 128 -32.46 102.54 -24.86
N LEU A 129 -31.28 102.89 -25.38
CA LEU A 129 -30.99 104.22 -25.92
C LEU A 129 -31.96 104.56 -27.06
N GLN A 130 -32.14 103.65 -28.01
CA GLN A 130 -33.08 103.84 -29.12
C GLN A 130 -34.53 103.96 -28.65
N GLU A 131 -34.93 103.21 -27.62
CA GLU A 131 -36.27 103.31 -27.03
C GLU A 131 -36.50 104.69 -26.39
N ILE A 132 -35.53 105.17 -25.59
CA ILE A 132 -35.62 106.46 -24.91
C ILE A 132 -35.60 107.63 -25.89
N GLU A 133 -34.79 107.56 -26.96
CA GLU A 133 -34.76 108.56 -28.04
C GLU A 133 -36.11 108.67 -28.76
N LYS A 134 -36.87 107.58 -28.89
CA LYS A 134 -38.22 107.62 -29.46
C LYS A 134 -39.26 108.18 -28.49
N LEU A 135 -39.16 107.84 -27.20
CA LEU A 135 -40.08 108.33 -26.18
C LEU A 135 -39.93 109.84 -25.98
N ILE A 136 -38.69 110.34 -25.89
CA ILE A 136 -38.41 111.77 -25.65
C ILE A 136 -38.84 112.67 -26.81
N ALA A 137 -38.78 112.18 -28.06
CA ALA A 137 -39.18 112.92 -29.25
C ALA A 137 -40.67 113.30 -29.24
N ASN A 138 -41.50 112.58 -28.47
CA ASN A 138 -42.95 112.80 -28.38
C ASN A 138 -43.38 113.46 -27.06
N SER A 139 -42.47 113.71 -26.13
CA SER A 139 -42.75 114.26 -24.81
C SER A 139 -42.99 115.77 -24.83
N LYS A 140 -44.05 116.25 -24.18
CA LYS A 140 -44.39 117.69 -24.11
C LYS A 140 -44.74 118.16 -22.70
N THR A 141 -45.05 117.24 -21.80
CA THR A 141 -45.56 117.54 -20.45
C THR A 141 -44.57 117.10 -19.36
N LYS A 142 -44.72 117.64 -18.15
CA LYS A 142 -43.91 117.28 -16.99
C LYS A 142 -44.00 115.78 -16.69
N ALA A 143 -45.21 115.22 -16.77
CA ALA A 143 -45.45 113.79 -16.54
C ALA A 143 -44.71 112.88 -17.54
N ASP A 144 -44.55 113.32 -18.80
CA ASP A 144 -43.80 112.55 -19.80
C ASP A 144 -42.31 112.46 -19.41
N TYR A 145 -41.70 113.59 -19.03
CA TYR A 145 -40.29 113.65 -18.63
C TYR A 145 -40.04 112.93 -17.30
N ASP A 146 -40.93 113.08 -16.29
CA ASP A 146 -40.82 112.37 -15.00
C ASP A 146 -40.92 110.84 -15.21
N SER A 147 -41.83 110.38 -16.08
CA SER A 147 -41.99 108.95 -16.40
C SER A 147 -40.76 108.38 -17.12
N ILE A 148 -40.24 109.08 -18.13
CA ILE A 148 -39.02 108.67 -18.85
C ILE A 148 -37.82 108.67 -17.91
N ASN A 149 -37.69 109.69 -17.04
CA ASN A 149 -36.62 109.76 -16.05
C ASN A 149 -36.65 108.54 -15.13
N LYS A 150 -37.82 108.17 -14.60
CA LYS A 150 -38.00 106.98 -13.76
C LYS A 150 -37.62 105.68 -14.48
N ILE A 151 -38.08 105.50 -15.73
CA ILE A 151 -37.73 104.33 -16.56
C ILE A 151 -36.20 104.24 -16.75
N LEU A 152 -35.54 105.38 -16.93
CA LEU A 152 -34.10 105.45 -17.14
C LEU A 152 -33.32 105.18 -15.86
N GLU A 153 -33.75 105.74 -14.72
CA GLU A 153 -33.17 105.48 -13.39
C GLU A 153 -33.24 103.99 -13.02
N GLU A 154 -34.42 103.37 -13.14
CA GLU A 154 -34.61 101.93 -12.86
C GLU A 154 -33.76 101.05 -13.79
N PHE A 155 -33.60 101.46 -15.05
CA PHE A 155 -32.75 100.74 -16.00
C PHE A 155 -31.26 100.87 -15.68
N ILE A 156 -30.78 102.07 -15.33
CA ILE A 156 -29.39 102.30 -14.90
C ILE A 156 -29.08 101.42 -13.69
N GLU A 157 -29.92 101.45 -12.66
CA GLU A 157 -29.74 100.65 -11.44
C GLU A 157 -29.67 99.14 -11.75
N ARG A 158 -30.56 98.67 -12.64
CA ARG A 158 -30.55 97.27 -13.09
C ARG A 158 -29.26 96.90 -13.82
N ILE A 159 -28.76 97.74 -14.72
CA ILE A 159 -27.51 97.49 -15.46
C ILE A 159 -26.31 97.52 -14.53
N GLU A 160 -26.24 98.47 -13.58
CA GLU A 160 -25.16 98.53 -12.58
C GLU A 160 -25.14 97.29 -11.69
N LYS A 161 -26.31 96.80 -11.28
CA LYS A 161 -26.45 95.54 -10.55
C LYS A 161 -25.99 94.35 -11.37
N GLU A 162 -26.45 94.23 -12.63
CA GLU A 162 -26.07 93.13 -13.52
C GLU A 162 -24.56 93.14 -13.83
N LYS A 163 -23.97 94.32 -14.06
CA LYS A 163 -22.52 94.52 -14.22
C LYS A 163 -21.75 94.02 -12.98
N THR A 164 -22.21 94.38 -11.78
CA THR A 164 -21.59 93.94 -10.52
C THR A 164 -21.67 92.43 -10.34
N GLU A 165 -22.80 91.82 -10.71
CA GLU A 165 -22.99 90.36 -10.66
C GLU A 165 -22.08 89.63 -11.65
N ILE A 166 -21.92 90.15 -12.88
CA ILE A 166 -20.97 89.61 -13.87
C ILE A 166 -19.54 89.66 -13.33
N ILE A 167 -19.10 90.80 -12.75
CA ILE A 167 -17.76 90.94 -12.16
C ILE A 167 -17.54 89.90 -11.05
N LYS A 168 -18.51 89.72 -10.14
CA LYS A 168 -18.41 88.74 -9.05
C LYS A 168 -18.33 87.30 -9.57
N SER A 169 -19.18 86.93 -10.53
CA SER A 169 -19.18 85.60 -11.14
C SER A 169 -17.88 85.33 -11.89
N LYS A 170 -17.33 86.32 -12.61
CA LYS A 170 -16.02 86.23 -13.26
C LYS A 170 -14.90 85.95 -12.26
N SER A 171 -14.80 86.73 -11.18
CA SER A 171 -13.78 86.51 -10.15
C SER A 171 -13.86 85.10 -9.53
N SER A 172 -15.07 84.58 -9.31
CA SER A 172 -15.25 83.22 -8.78
C SER A 172 -14.89 82.13 -9.79
N TYR A 173 -15.18 82.34 -11.07
CA TYR A 173 -14.69 81.50 -12.16
C TYR A 173 -13.16 81.50 -12.24
N GLU A 174 -12.51 82.67 -12.19
CA GLU A 174 -11.05 82.79 -12.24
C GLU A 174 -10.36 82.07 -11.08
N GLU A 175 -10.94 82.08 -9.89
CA GLU A 175 -10.45 81.29 -8.75
C GLU A 175 -10.46 79.79 -9.04
N SER A 176 -11.55 79.29 -9.62
CA SER A 176 -11.69 77.87 -10.01
C SER A 176 -10.75 77.53 -11.16
N ASN A 177 -10.56 78.45 -12.11
CA ASN A 177 -9.61 78.29 -13.21
C ASN A 177 -8.16 78.22 -12.70
N LYS A 178 -7.79 78.99 -11.67
CA LYS A 178 -6.47 78.83 -11.02
C LYS A 178 -6.31 77.47 -10.34
N LYS A 179 -7.37 76.96 -9.68
CA LYS A 179 -7.33 75.64 -9.03
C LYS A 179 -7.09 74.51 -10.04
N GLN A 180 -7.75 74.54 -11.20
CA GLN A 180 -7.50 73.54 -12.24
C GLN A 180 -6.08 73.66 -12.82
N GLU A 181 -5.54 74.86 -13.01
CA GLU A 181 -4.15 75.04 -13.51
C GLU A 181 -3.13 74.37 -12.59
N ILE A 182 -3.29 74.53 -11.27
CA ILE A 182 -2.44 73.88 -10.27
C ILE A 182 -2.54 72.35 -10.40
N LEU A 183 -3.76 71.81 -10.49
CA LEU A 183 -3.97 70.37 -10.65
C LEU A 183 -3.38 69.84 -11.97
N ALA A 184 -3.57 70.57 -13.07
CA ALA A 184 -3.02 70.20 -14.37
C ALA A 184 -1.49 70.16 -14.36
N GLN A 185 -0.83 71.12 -13.69
CA GLN A 185 0.62 71.10 -13.49
C GLN A 185 1.07 69.90 -12.65
N GLU A 186 0.34 69.59 -11.57
CA GLU A 186 0.65 68.44 -10.73
C GLU A 186 0.58 67.12 -11.52
N LEU A 187 -0.47 66.92 -12.31
CA LEU A 187 -0.66 65.72 -13.14
C LEU A 187 0.38 65.64 -14.26
N GLN A 188 0.76 66.77 -14.86
CA GLN A 188 1.74 66.82 -15.96
C GLN A 188 3.14 66.34 -15.55
N ASN A 189 3.51 66.50 -14.29
CA ASN A 189 4.81 66.07 -13.79
C ASN A 189 4.95 64.54 -13.67
N LYS A 190 3.87 63.79 -13.86
CA LYS A 190 3.83 62.34 -13.68
C LYS A 190 3.20 61.66 -14.91
N PRO A 191 3.98 60.94 -15.75
CA PRO A 191 3.47 60.29 -16.96
C PRO A 191 2.30 59.32 -16.72
N GLU A 192 2.25 58.69 -15.54
CA GLU A 192 1.15 57.81 -15.12
C GLU A 192 -0.22 58.51 -15.02
N TYR A 193 -0.25 59.86 -14.98
CA TYR A 193 -1.48 60.67 -14.92
C TYR A 193 -1.86 61.34 -16.25
N ASN A 194 -1.18 61.02 -17.35
CA ASN A 194 -1.43 61.63 -18.65
C ASN A 194 -2.90 61.51 -19.12
N SER A 195 -3.56 60.39 -18.84
CA SER A 195 -4.98 60.20 -19.18
C SER A 195 -5.90 61.13 -18.39
N ILE A 196 -5.66 61.25 -17.08
CA ILE A 196 -6.42 62.15 -16.18
C ILE A 196 -6.21 63.61 -16.61
N LEU A 197 -4.96 63.97 -16.94
CA LEU A 197 -4.63 65.30 -17.44
C LEU A 197 -5.34 65.61 -18.77
N ALA A 198 -5.39 64.66 -19.70
CA ALA A 198 -6.05 64.83 -20.99
C ALA A 198 -7.57 65.04 -20.82
N GLU A 199 -8.22 64.24 -19.97
CA GLU A 199 -9.64 64.40 -19.64
C GLU A 199 -9.92 65.75 -18.97
N LEU A 200 -9.09 66.15 -18.00
CA LEU A 200 -9.19 67.46 -17.34
C LEU A 200 -9.09 68.58 -18.38
N LYS A 201 -8.02 68.61 -19.20
CA LYS A 201 -7.82 69.65 -20.22
C LYS A 201 -8.98 69.72 -21.21
N SER A 202 -9.50 68.58 -21.67
CA SER A 202 -10.65 68.52 -22.58
C SER A 202 -11.92 69.10 -21.94
N ALA A 203 -12.18 68.77 -20.67
CA ALA A 203 -13.33 69.32 -19.95
C ALA A 203 -13.21 70.84 -19.72
N ILE A 204 -12.01 71.33 -19.40
CA ILE A 204 -11.73 72.76 -19.25
C ILE A 204 -11.87 73.51 -20.59
N GLU A 205 -11.36 72.94 -21.68
CA GLU A 205 -11.50 73.53 -23.02
C GLU A 205 -12.97 73.70 -23.40
N LYS A 206 -13.79 72.67 -23.14
CA LYS A 206 -15.23 72.73 -23.35
C LYS A 206 -15.91 73.81 -22.51
N ALA A 207 -15.61 73.88 -21.20
CA ALA A 207 -16.16 74.90 -20.31
C ALA A 207 -15.80 76.33 -20.77
N ASN A 208 -14.59 76.52 -21.32
CA ASN A 208 -14.13 77.81 -21.83
C ASN A 208 -14.73 78.16 -23.20
N GLN A 209 -14.97 77.17 -24.06
CA GLN A 209 -15.70 77.36 -25.32
C GLN A 209 -17.13 77.86 -25.05
N ASP A 210 -17.83 77.22 -24.09
CA ASP A 210 -19.17 77.62 -23.70
C ASP A 210 -19.20 79.06 -23.14
N LEU A 211 -18.20 79.44 -22.32
CA LEU A 211 -18.07 80.81 -21.80
C LEU A 211 -17.77 81.86 -22.89
N ASN A 212 -16.99 81.50 -23.91
CA ASN A 212 -16.67 82.43 -25.00
C ASN A 212 -17.86 82.74 -25.90
N SER A 213 -18.93 81.93 -25.84
CA SER A 213 -20.15 82.14 -26.62
C SER A 213 -21.08 83.22 -26.04
N SER A 214 -21.05 83.45 -24.72
CA SER A 214 -21.85 84.46 -24.00
C SER A 214 -21.19 84.80 -22.67
N LYS A 215 -20.99 86.08 -22.37
CA LYS A 215 -20.29 86.55 -21.14
C LYS A 215 -21.26 87.07 -20.07
N THR A 216 -22.31 86.31 -19.80
CA THR A 216 -23.29 86.60 -18.73
C THR A 216 -22.86 86.05 -17.38
N LYS A 217 -23.55 86.49 -16.33
CA LYS A 217 -23.46 85.89 -14.98
C LYS A 217 -23.70 84.38 -15.03
N GLU A 218 -24.74 83.95 -15.74
CA GLU A 218 -25.12 82.55 -15.90
C GLU A 218 -24.00 81.76 -16.58
N SER A 219 -23.42 82.28 -17.67
CA SER A 219 -22.31 81.63 -18.37
C SER A 219 -21.06 81.47 -17.49
N TYR A 220 -20.68 82.50 -16.73
CA TYR A 220 -19.56 82.39 -15.77
C TYR A 220 -19.84 81.36 -14.67
N ASN A 221 -21.07 81.30 -14.14
CA ASN A 221 -21.44 80.32 -13.12
C ASN A 221 -21.45 78.89 -13.67
N GLN A 222 -21.94 78.69 -14.90
CA GLN A 222 -21.93 77.39 -15.58
C GLN A 222 -20.49 76.92 -15.86
N ALA A 223 -19.64 77.80 -16.39
CA ALA A 223 -18.23 77.50 -16.63
C ALA A 223 -17.52 77.16 -15.32
N LYS A 224 -17.75 77.94 -14.25
CA LYS A 224 -17.22 77.64 -12.92
C LYS A 224 -17.64 76.23 -12.45
N GLN A 225 -18.93 75.91 -12.49
CA GLN A 225 -19.43 74.61 -12.05
C GLN A 225 -18.83 73.47 -12.87
N ALA A 226 -18.69 73.62 -14.19
CA ALA A 226 -18.06 72.63 -15.04
C ALA A 226 -16.57 72.42 -14.69
N ILE A 227 -15.83 73.49 -14.40
CA ILE A 227 -14.44 73.41 -13.94
C ILE A 227 -14.36 72.71 -12.58
N GLU A 228 -15.20 73.07 -11.62
CA GLU A 228 -15.22 72.45 -10.28
C GLU A 228 -15.51 70.95 -10.37
N GLN A 229 -16.47 70.54 -11.21
CA GLN A 229 -16.77 69.13 -11.47
C GLN A 229 -15.61 68.40 -12.16
N ALA A 230 -14.92 69.05 -13.10
CA ALA A 230 -13.75 68.46 -13.76
C ALA A 230 -12.59 68.25 -12.78
N ILE A 231 -12.35 69.21 -11.87
CA ILE A 231 -11.37 69.10 -10.79
C ILE A 231 -11.73 67.93 -9.85
N GLU A 232 -12.98 67.85 -9.41
CA GLU A 232 -13.45 66.78 -8.52
C GLU A 232 -13.25 65.40 -9.16
N LYS A 233 -13.66 65.24 -10.43
CA LYS A 233 -13.47 64.00 -11.19
C LYS A 233 -11.99 63.63 -11.31
N ALA A 234 -11.12 64.58 -11.66
CA ALA A 234 -9.70 64.32 -11.81
C ALA A 234 -9.03 63.93 -10.48
N ASN A 235 -9.42 64.56 -9.36
CA ASN A 235 -8.95 64.18 -8.03
C ASN A 235 -9.41 62.77 -7.63
N ALA A 236 -10.67 62.41 -7.93
CA ALA A 236 -11.17 61.06 -7.68
C ALA A 236 -10.40 60.00 -8.49
N GLN A 237 -10.21 60.23 -9.80
CA GLN A 237 -9.43 59.33 -10.65
C GLN A 237 -7.98 59.17 -10.17
N LYS A 238 -7.36 60.25 -9.71
CA LYS A 238 -6.00 60.24 -9.14
C LYS A 238 -5.94 59.43 -7.84
N ALA A 239 -6.93 59.58 -6.96
CA ALA A 239 -7.01 58.83 -5.71
C ALA A 239 -7.16 57.33 -5.96
N GLU A 240 -8.03 56.93 -6.90
CA GLU A 240 -8.22 55.52 -7.29
C GLU A 240 -6.95 54.90 -7.90
N HIS A 241 -6.14 55.69 -8.62
CA HIS A 241 -4.87 55.24 -9.17
C HIS A 241 -3.82 55.01 -8.07
N GLU A 242 -3.66 55.96 -7.15
CA GLU A 242 -2.74 55.81 -6.00
C GLU A 242 -3.14 54.64 -5.09
N GLU A 243 -4.45 54.38 -4.91
CA GLU A 243 -4.95 53.19 -4.20
C GLU A 243 -4.54 51.89 -4.89
N ALA A 244 -4.73 51.79 -6.21
CA ALA A 244 -4.31 50.62 -6.99
C ALA A 244 -2.79 50.38 -6.89
N LYS A 245 -2.00 51.46 -6.98
CA LYS A 245 -0.54 51.42 -6.83
C LYS A 245 -0.11 50.94 -5.44
N SER A 246 -0.72 51.48 -4.38
CA SER A 246 -0.47 51.06 -3.00
C SER A 246 -0.80 49.58 -2.80
N GLY A 247 -1.94 49.11 -3.35
CA GLY A 247 -2.33 47.71 -3.30
C GLY A 247 -1.33 46.77 -3.99
N TYR A 248 -0.79 47.18 -5.14
CA TYR A 248 0.30 46.46 -5.80
C TYR A 248 1.58 46.44 -4.94
N GLU A 249 2.00 47.58 -4.39
CA GLU A 249 3.22 47.67 -3.55
C GLU A 249 3.12 46.79 -2.29
N GLU A 250 1.94 46.69 -1.69
CA GLU A 250 1.68 45.79 -0.57
C GLU A 250 1.86 44.32 -0.97
N SER A 251 1.24 43.90 -2.08
CA SER A 251 1.36 42.52 -2.57
C SER A 251 2.80 42.20 -3.02
N ASN A 252 3.51 43.18 -3.58
CA ASN A 252 4.93 43.03 -3.91
C ASN A 252 5.81 42.88 -2.66
N LYS A 253 5.49 43.54 -1.54
CA LYS A 253 6.19 43.27 -0.26
C LYS A 253 5.89 41.89 0.29
N LYS A 254 4.64 41.41 0.17
CA LYS A 254 4.26 40.06 0.62
C LYS A 254 5.03 38.97 -0.12
N GLN A 255 5.21 39.09 -1.44
CA GLN A 255 6.01 38.11 -2.19
C GLN A 255 7.49 38.15 -1.78
N GLU A 256 8.08 39.31 -1.48
CA GLU A 256 9.48 39.39 -1.04
C GLU A 256 9.72 38.62 0.27
N ILE A 257 8.79 38.74 1.22
CA ILE A 257 8.83 37.99 2.48
C ILE A 257 8.78 36.49 2.18
N LEU A 258 7.81 36.04 1.36
CA LEU A 258 7.70 34.63 0.98
C LEU A 258 8.97 34.13 0.26
N ALA A 259 9.51 34.92 -0.67
CA ALA A 259 10.72 34.57 -1.40
C ALA A 259 11.92 34.38 -0.46
N GLN A 260 12.06 35.23 0.58
CA GLN A 260 13.09 35.07 1.61
C GLN A 260 12.89 33.82 2.47
N GLU A 261 11.64 33.49 2.83
CA GLU A 261 11.32 32.28 3.59
C GLU A 261 11.64 30.99 2.80
N LEU A 262 11.45 31.02 1.48
CA LEU A 262 11.77 29.90 0.58
C LEU A 262 13.27 29.82 0.25
N GLN A 263 13.98 30.96 0.16
CA GLN A 263 15.38 31.01 -0.26
C GLN A 263 16.34 30.20 0.62
N ASN A 264 16.06 30.08 1.91
CA ASN A 264 16.91 29.34 2.85
C ASN A 264 16.60 27.84 2.91
N LYS A 265 15.74 27.34 2.03
CA LYS A 265 15.24 25.96 2.04
C LYS A 265 15.44 25.34 0.64
N PRO A 266 16.57 24.64 0.41
CA PRO A 266 16.92 24.09 -0.90
C PRO A 266 15.81 23.25 -1.54
N GLU A 267 15.02 22.56 -0.71
CA GLU A 267 13.86 21.77 -1.14
C GLU A 267 12.80 22.60 -1.88
N TYR A 268 12.69 23.91 -1.62
CA TYR A 268 11.71 24.80 -2.25
C TYR A 268 12.28 25.63 -3.41
N ASN A 269 13.49 25.35 -3.89
CA ASN A 269 14.12 26.12 -4.96
C ASN A 269 13.29 26.17 -6.26
N SER A 270 12.59 25.09 -6.61
CA SER A 270 11.70 25.08 -7.78
C SER A 270 10.53 26.05 -7.59
N ILE A 271 9.89 26.01 -6.41
CA ILE A 271 8.78 26.89 -6.05
C ILE A 271 9.24 28.36 -6.06
N LEU A 272 10.41 28.64 -5.49
CA LEU A 272 10.99 29.99 -5.49
C LEU A 272 11.27 30.49 -6.91
N THR A 273 11.75 29.62 -7.81
CA THR A 273 12.04 29.97 -9.21
C THR A 273 10.75 30.30 -9.96
N GLU A 274 9.70 29.49 -9.78
CA GLU A 274 8.39 29.74 -10.37
C GLU A 274 7.76 31.05 -9.84
N LEU A 275 7.82 31.29 -8.52
CA LEU A 275 7.36 32.53 -7.91
C LEU A 275 8.09 33.72 -8.55
N LYS A 276 9.44 33.72 -8.54
CA LYS A 276 10.23 34.82 -9.12
C LYS A 276 9.90 35.08 -10.59
N SER A 277 9.73 34.03 -11.39
CA SER A 277 9.37 34.16 -12.80
C SER A 277 7.98 34.79 -13.00
N ALA A 278 6.99 34.41 -12.18
CA ALA A 278 5.66 34.99 -12.22
C ALA A 278 5.66 36.47 -11.80
N ILE A 279 6.42 36.83 -10.76
CA ILE A 279 6.59 38.21 -10.32
C ILE A 279 7.31 39.06 -11.37
N GLU A 280 8.36 38.52 -12.00
CA GLU A 280 9.09 39.22 -13.06
C GLU A 280 8.17 39.53 -14.24
N LYS A 281 7.32 38.58 -14.64
CA LYS A 281 6.32 38.79 -15.68
C LYS A 281 5.31 39.88 -15.30
N ALA A 282 4.74 39.83 -14.09
CA ALA A 282 3.79 40.83 -13.62
C ALA A 282 4.42 42.25 -13.60
N ASN A 283 5.69 42.35 -13.22
CA ASN A 283 6.42 43.62 -13.21
C ASN A 283 6.77 44.11 -14.61
N GLN A 284 7.07 43.21 -15.55
CA GLN A 284 7.27 43.57 -16.96
C GLN A 284 5.97 44.11 -17.58
N ASP A 285 4.84 43.45 -17.34
CA ASP A 285 3.53 43.88 -17.81
C ASP A 285 3.17 45.27 -17.22
N LEU A 286 3.42 45.50 -15.93
CA LEU A 286 3.23 46.81 -15.30
C LEU A 286 4.15 47.91 -15.85
N ASN A 287 5.39 47.57 -16.20
CA ASN A 287 6.31 48.55 -16.78
C ASN A 287 5.92 48.97 -18.21
N SER A 288 5.11 48.17 -18.90
CA SER A 288 4.60 48.50 -20.25
C SER A 288 3.51 49.59 -20.21
N SER A 289 2.75 49.68 -19.12
CA SER A 289 1.69 50.66 -18.91
C SER A 289 1.47 50.84 -17.41
N LYS A 290 1.58 52.05 -16.88
CA LYS A 290 1.38 52.36 -15.44
C LYS A 290 -0.01 52.95 -15.18
N THR A 291 -1.05 52.33 -15.72
CA THR A 291 -2.44 52.72 -15.51
C THR A 291 -3.01 52.07 -14.25
N LYS A 292 -4.18 52.53 -13.80
CA LYS A 292 -4.91 51.90 -12.68
C LYS A 292 -5.15 50.42 -12.94
N GLU A 293 -5.57 50.06 -14.15
CA GLU A 293 -5.88 48.70 -14.57
C GLU A 293 -4.65 47.80 -14.52
N SER A 294 -3.48 48.28 -14.96
CA SER A 294 -2.25 47.48 -14.93
C SER A 294 -1.72 47.26 -13.52
N TYR A 295 -1.87 48.24 -12.61
CA TYR A 295 -1.58 48.04 -11.18
C TYR A 295 -2.49 46.96 -10.58
N ASN A 296 -3.78 47.00 -10.86
CA ASN A 296 -4.73 45.98 -10.38
C ASN A 296 -4.43 44.58 -10.96
N GLN A 297 -4.09 44.50 -12.24
CA GLN A 297 -3.70 43.24 -12.88
C GLN A 297 -2.41 42.67 -12.30
N ALA A 298 -1.38 43.51 -12.12
CA ALA A 298 -0.13 43.11 -11.51
C ALA A 298 -0.34 42.64 -10.06
N LYS A 299 -1.13 43.37 -9.27
CA LYS A 299 -1.52 42.97 -7.91
C LYS A 299 -2.14 41.56 -7.90
N GLN A 300 -3.15 41.31 -8.74
CA GLN A 300 -3.83 40.03 -8.81
C GLN A 300 -2.89 38.90 -9.25
N ALA A 301 -2.01 39.14 -10.22
CA ALA A 301 -1.03 38.16 -10.68
C ALA A 301 -0.04 37.78 -9.56
N ILE A 302 0.44 38.77 -8.80
CA ILE A 302 1.33 38.55 -7.65
C ILE A 302 0.60 37.76 -6.55
N GLU A 303 -0.65 38.12 -6.22
CA GLU A 303 -1.44 37.42 -5.19
C GLU A 303 -1.69 35.94 -5.57
N GLN A 304 -2.02 35.66 -6.83
CA GLN A 304 -2.16 34.30 -7.34
C GLN A 304 -0.84 33.52 -7.27
N ALA A 305 0.28 34.15 -7.63
CA ALA A 305 1.59 33.52 -7.55
C ALA A 305 2.00 33.19 -6.10
N ILE A 306 1.68 34.08 -5.15
CA ILE A 306 1.86 33.84 -3.72
C ILE A 306 1.02 32.63 -3.26
N GLU A 307 -0.26 32.60 -3.60
CA GLU A 307 -1.18 31.52 -3.20
C GLU A 307 -0.69 30.15 -3.70
N GLN A 308 -0.32 30.07 -4.98
CA GLN A 308 0.21 28.84 -5.59
C GLN A 308 1.53 28.40 -4.94
N ALA A 309 2.43 29.35 -4.63
CA ALA A 309 3.70 29.03 -3.97
C ALA A 309 3.48 28.48 -2.55
N ILE A 310 2.54 29.06 -1.79
CA ILE A 310 2.16 28.57 -0.46
C ILE A 310 1.54 27.17 -0.54
N GLU A 311 0.62 26.94 -1.47
CA GLU A 311 -0.03 25.64 -1.66
C GLU A 311 0.99 24.54 -1.98
N LYS A 312 1.88 24.79 -2.94
CA LYS A 312 2.95 23.85 -3.31
C LYS A 312 3.92 23.59 -2.15
N ALA A 313 4.30 24.63 -1.39
CA ALA A 313 5.19 24.48 -0.25
C ALA A 313 4.55 23.64 0.86
N ASN A 314 3.26 23.85 1.12
CA ASN A 314 2.49 23.05 2.08
C ASN A 314 2.35 21.59 1.64
N ALA A 315 2.06 21.33 0.36
CA ALA A 315 1.98 19.99 -0.19
C ALA A 315 3.32 19.24 -0.05
N GLN A 316 4.42 19.87 -0.47
CA GLN A 316 5.75 19.26 -0.37
C GLN A 316 6.18 19.00 1.08
N LYS A 317 5.81 19.89 2.01
CA LYS A 317 6.01 19.67 3.45
C LYS A 317 5.20 18.48 3.97
N ALA A 318 3.94 18.36 3.56
CA ALA A 318 3.07 17.26 3.97
C ALA A 318 3.62 15.91 3.48
N GLU A 319 4.04 15.83 2.22
CA GLU A 319 4.65 14.61 1.65
C GLU A 319 5.95 14.20 2.37
N HIS A 320 6.74 15.18 2.82
CA HIS A 320 7.96 14.92 3.59
C HIS A 320 7.65 14.34 4.98
N GLU A 321 6.70 14.93 5.71
CA GLU A 321 6.29 14.42 7.03
C GLU A 321 5.59 13.05 6.92
N GLU A 322 4.85 12.78 5.86
CA GLU A 322 4.27 11.46 5.59
C GLU A 322 5.36 10.39 5.40
N ALA A 323 6.36 10.67 4.54
CA ALA A 323 7.48 9.76 4.32
C ALA A 323 8.25 9.47 5.62
N LYS A 324 8.50 10.53 6.41
CA LYS A 324 9.13 10.41 7.73
C LYS A 324 8.30 9.59 8.72
N SER A 325 6.98 9.81 8.80
CA SER A 325 6.10 9.03 9.66
C SER A 325 6.06 7.56 9.24
N GLY A 326 6.06 7.28 7.93
CA GLY A 326 6.11 5.92 7.42
C GLY A 326 7.41 5.20 7.79
N TYR A 327 8.55 5.89 7.71
CA TYR A 327 9.82 5.39 8.22
C TYR A 327 9.77 5.12 9.74
N GLU A 328 9.24 6.05 10.55
CA GLU A 328 9.15 5.89 12.01
C GLU A 328 8.26 4.69 12.40
N GLU A 329 7.20 4.41 11.66
CA GLU A 329 6.35 3.24 11.86
C GLU A 329 7.12 1.93 11.59
N SER A 330 7.80 1.83 10.45
CA SER A 330 8.61 0.66 10.12
C SER A 330 9.77 0.48 11.08
N ASN A 331 10.37 1.58 11.57
CA ASN A 331 11.39 1.53 12.61
C ASN A 331 10.83 1.02 13.97
N LYS A 332 9.59 1.34 14.33
CA LYS A 332 8.95 0.73 15.52
C LYS A 332 8.69 -0.77 15.32
N LYS A 333 8.27 -1.19 14.12
CA LYS A 333 8.04 -2.61 13.80
C LYS A 333 9.31 -3.43 13.93
N GLN A 334 10.45 -2.94 13.43
CA GLN A 334 11.73 -3.65 13.60
C GLN A 334 12.17 -3.70 15.07
N GLU A 335 11.94 -2.65 15.88
CA GLU A 335 12.28 -2.67 17.31
C GLU A 335 11.52 -3.78 18.06
N ILE A 336 10.24 -3.96 17.75
CA ILE A 336 9.41 -5.03 18.32
C ILE A 336 9.98 -6.40 17.92
N LEU A 337 10.31 -6.60 16.65
CA LEU A 337 10.90 -7.86 16.18
C LEU A 337 12.28 -8.11 16.81
N ALA A 338 13.12 -7.09 16.90
CA ALA A 338 14.44 -7.19 17.53
C ALA A 338 14.33 -7.58 19.01
N GLN A 339 13.36 -7.03 19.75
CA GLN A 339 13.08 -7.44 21.13
C GLN A 339 12.61 -8.90 21.22
N GLU A 340 11.75 -9.34 20.31
CA GLU A 340 11.31 -10.73 20.26
C GLU A 340 12.48 -11.70 20.06
N LEU A 341 13.37 -11.39 19.09
CA LEU A 341 14.54 -12.21 18.78
C LEU A 341 15.59 -12.17 19.90
N GLN A 342 15.78 -11.03 20.57
CA GLN A 342 16.77 -10.86 21.64
C GLN A 342 16.54 -11.78 22.84
N ASN A 343 15.29 -12.16 23.11
CA ASN A 343 14.95 -13.03 24.24
C ASN A 343 15.20 -14.52 23.96
N LYS A 344 15.70 -14.86 22.76
CA LYS A 344 15.88 -16.24 22.28
C LYS A 344 17.27 -16.41 21.67
N PRO A 345 18.25 -16.99 22.40
CA PRO A 345 19.63 -17.14 21.93
C PRO A 345 19.77 -17.85 20.57
N GLU A 346 18.84 -18.75 20.24
CA GLU A 346 18.75 -19.43 18.95
C GLU A 346 18.58 -18.47 17.75
N TYR A 347 18.12 -17.24 17.98
CA TYR A 347 17.90 -16.21 16.97
C TYR A 347 18.98 -15.13 16.91
N ASN A 348 20.10 -15.29 17.62
CA ASN A 348 21.16 -14.28 17.67
C ASN A 348 21.72 -13.91 16.28
N SER A 349 21.84 -14.88 15.35
CA SER A 349 22.30 -14.60 13.98
C SER A 349 21.30 -13.73 13.21
N ILE A 350 20.01 -14.06 13.31
CA ILE A 350 18.91 -13.31 12.68
C ILE A 350 18.86 -11.89 13.23
N LEU A 351 18.99 -11.74 14.56
CA LEU A 351 19.04 -10.44 15.23
C LEU A 351 20.24 -9.60 14.78
N ALA A 352 21.42 -10.21 14.63
CA ALA A 352 22.61 -9.51 14.18
C ALA A 352 22.48 -9.02 12.72
N GLU A 353 21.95 -9.86 11.82
CA GLU A 353 21.67 -9.48 10.43
C GLU A 353 20.63 -8.35 10.36
N LEU A 354 19.53 -8.45 11.12
CA LEU A 354 18.51 -7.41 11.23
C LEU A 354 19.16 -6.10 11.68
N LYS A 355 19.86 -6.08 12.82
CA LYS A 355 20.51 -4.87 13.35
C LYS A 355 21.48 -4.24 12.35
N SER A 356 22.30 -5.04 11.67
CA SER A 356 23.24 -4.55 10.67
C SER A 356 22.53 -3.89 9.48
N ALA A 357 21.42 -4.47 8.99
CA ALA A 357 20.62 -3.88 7.91
C ALA A 357 19.96 -2.57 8.34
N ILE A 358 19.42 -2.50 9.57
CA ILE A 358 18.83 -1.28 10.14
C ILE A 358 19.89 -0.18 10.32
N GLU A 359 21.08 -0.53 10.81
CA GLU A 359 22.18 0.43 10.99
C GLU A 359 22.61 1.04 9.65
N LYS A 360 22.70 0.23 8.60
CA LYS A 360 22.97 0.72 7.24
C LYS A 360 21.86 1.66 6.74
N ALA A 361 20.59 1.28 6.87
CA ALA A 361 19.46 2.12 6.47
C ALA A 361 19.46 3.48 7.20
N ASN A 362 19.80 3.48 8.49
CA ASN A 362 19.90 4.69 9.29
C ASN A 362 21.11 5.57 8.94
N GLN A 363 22.24 4.97 8.57
CA GLN A 363 23.39 5.71 8.05
C GLN A 363 23.06 6.42 6.73
N ASP A 364 22.42 5.71 5.80
CA ASP A 364 21.98 6.27 4.52
C ASP A 364 21.00 7.44 4.75
N LEU A 365 20.05 7.30 5.67
CA LEU A 365 19.12 8.38 6.03
C LEU A 365 19.81 9.58 6.72
N ASN A 366 20.85 9.36 7.52
CA ASN A 366 21.57 10.45 8.17
C ASN A 366 22.39 11.28 7.19
N SER A 367 22.75 10.73 6.02
CA SER A 367 23.45 11.46 4.97
C SER A 367 22.58 12.50 4.27
N SER A 368 21.25 12.27 4.21
CA SER A 368 20.28 13.16 3.56
C SER A 368 18.89 12.90 4.16
N LYS A 369 18.21 13.94 4.65
CA LYS A 369 16.86 13.84 5.26
C LYS A 369 15.76 14.32 4.31
N THR A 370 15.78 13.82 3.08
CA THR A 370 14.79 14.11 2.03
C THR A 370 13.61 13.13 2.08
N LYS A 371 12.51 13.46 1.38
CA LYS A 371 11.38 12.52 1.16
C LYS A 371 11.88 11.18 0.61
N GLU A 372 12.74 11.23 -0.40
CA GLU A 372 13.25 10.05 -1.08
C GLU A 372 14.08 9.15 -0.16
N SER A 373 14.97 9.75 0.63
CA SER A 373 15.78 9.00 1.58
C SER A 373 14.98 8.41 2.75
N TYR A 374 13.91 9.08 3.21
CA TYR A 374 12.97 8.46 4.17
C TYR A 374 12.26 7.24 3.56
N ASN A 375 11.78 7.34 2.31
CA ASN A 375 11.15 6.23 1.61
C ASN A 375 12.11 5.05 1.40
N GLN A 376 13.35 5.32 0.99
CA GLN A 376 14.38 4.31 0.83
C GLN A 376 14.71 3.61 2.16
N ALA A 377 14.88 4.38 3.24
CA ALA A 377 15.13 3.83 4.57
C ALA A 377 13.95 2.96 5.03
N LYS A 378 12.70 3.43 4.86
CA LYS A 378 11.49 2.66 5.15
C LYS A 378 11.51 1.31 4.42
N GLN A 379 11.74 1.31 3.11
CA GLN A 379 11.76 0.09 2.30
C GLN A 379 12.87 -0.87 2.75
N ALA A 380 14.07 -0.36 3.04
CA ALA A 380 15.18 -1.17 3.53
C ALA A 380 14.86 -1.83 4.88
N ILE A 381 14.21 -1.10 5.79
CA ILE A 381 13.76 -1.64 7.09
C ILE A 381 12.68 -2.71 6.89
N GLU A 382 11.69 -2.47 6.03
CA GLU A 382 10.62 -3.45 5.74
C GLU A 382 11.18 -4.75 5.15
N GLN A 383 12.10 -4.66 4.19
CA GLN A 383 12.79 -5.82 3.63
C GLN A 383 13.61 -6.58 4.68
N ALA A 384 14.27 -5.86 5.61
CA ALA A 384 15.02 -6.49 6.69
C ALA A 384 14.09 -7.23 7.66
N ILE A 385 12.91 -6.66 7.98
CA ILE A 385 11.86 -7.32 8.78
C ILE A 385 11.36 -8.58 8.08
N GLU A 386 11.03 -8.51 6.78
CA GLU A 386 10.56 -9.67 6.01
C GLU A 386 11.60 -10.79 5.98
N LYS A 387 12.86 -10.45 5.71
CA LYS A 387 13.97 -11.43 5.70
C LYS A 387 14.14 -12.09 7.07
N ALA A 388 14.12 -11.30 8.15
CA ALA A 388 14.25 -11.83 9.50
C ALA A 388 13.09 -12.77 9.89
N ASN A 389 11.85 -12.42 9.51
CA ASN A 389 10.68 -13.28 9.72
C ASN A 389 10.76 -14.59 8.91
N ALA A 390 11.23 -14.53 7.67
CA ALA A 390 11.44 -15.72 6.85
C ALA A 390 12.50 -16.65 7.47
N GLN A 391 13.65 -16.11 7.87
CA GLN A 391 14.70 -16.88 8.56
C GLN A 391 14.20 -17.52 9.86
N LYS A 392 13.37 -16.78 10.63
CA LYS A 392 12.75 -17.30 11.86
C LYS A 392 11.78 -18.44 11.56
N ALA A 393 10.96 -18.33 10.52
CA ALA A 393 10.02 -19.38 10.12
C ALA A 393 10.76 -20.66 9.69
N GLU A 394 11.83 -20.52 8.88
CA GLU A 394 12.66 -21.66 8.47
C GLU A 394 13.35 -22.36 9.65
N HIS A 395 13.72 -21.60 10.69
CA HIS A 395 14.30 -22.16 11.91
C HIS A 395 13.27 -22.96 12.73
N GLU A 396 12.06 -22.41 12.93
CA GLU A 396 10.98 -23.12 13.63
C GLU A 396 10.55 -24.39 12.86
N GLU A 397 10.56 -24.36 11.52
CA GLU A 397 10.30 -25.54 10.71
C GLU A 397 11.36 -26.64 10.91
N ALA A 398 12.65 -26.27 10.89
CA ALA A 398 13.74 -27.22 11.16
C ALA A 398 13.62 -27.84 12.57
N LYS A 399 13.29 -27.01 13.57
CA LYS A 399 13.04 -27.47 14.93
C LYS A 399 11.86 -28.44 15.01
N SER A 400 10.75 -28.12 14.35
CA SER A 400 9.57 -29.00 14.32
C SER A 400 9.87 -30.35 13.65
N GLY A 401 10.63 -30.35 12.55
CA GLY A 401 11.07 -31.58 11.89
C GLY A 401 11.99 -32.46 12.76
N TYR A 402 12.85 -31.83 13.55
CA TYR A 402 13.63 -32.53 14.58
C TYR A 402 12.72 -33.12 15.67
N GLU A 403 11.77 -32.34 16.22
CA GLU A 403 10.86 -32.80 17.28
C GLU A 403 9.98 -33.99 16.82
N GLU A 404 9.55 -34.00 15.56
CA GLU A 404 8.83 -35.13 14.96
C GLU A 404 9.69 -36.39 14.90
N SER A 405 10.93 -36.26 14.44
CA SER A 405 11.88 -37.38 14.37
C SER A 405 12.24 -37.91 15.75
N ASN A 406 12.37 -37.00 16.73
CA ASN A 406 12.61 -37.38 18.11
C ASN A 406 11.41 -38.14 18.72
N LYS A 407 10.17 -37.80 18.37
CA LYS A 407 9.01 -38.62 18.77
C LYS A 407 9.01 -40.01 18.12
N LYS A 408 9.40 -40.10 16.84
CA LYS A 408 9.49 -41.40 16.14
C LYS A 408 10.51 -42.32 16.78
N GLN A 409 11.68 -41.81 17.17
CA GLN A 409 12.67 -42.64 17.87
C GLN A 409 12.19 -43.06 19.27
N GLU A 410 11.48 -42.19 20.01
CA GLU A 410 10.93 -42.53 21.33
C GLU A 410 9.97 -43.73 21.24
N ILE A 411 9.09 -43.73 20.24
CA ILE A 411 8.18 -44.86 19.96
C ILE A 411 8.97 -46.14 19.68
N LEU A 412 9.98 -46.07 18.80
CA LEU A 412 10.81 -47.25 18.48
C LEU A 412 11.60 -47.73 19.70
N ALA A 413 12.19 -46.83 20.47
CA ALA A 413 12.93 -47.18 21.69
C ALA A 413 12.03 -47.90 22.70
N GLN A 414 10.76 -47.48 22.84
CA GLN A 414 9.79 -48.13 23.70
C GLN A 414 9.38 -49.52 23.17
N GLU A 415 9.20 -49.68 21.86
CA GLU A 415 8.97 -50.99 21.25
C GLU A 415 10.13 -51.97 21.52
N LEU A 416 11.37 -51.50 21.35
CA LEU A 416 12.56 -52.31 21.55
C LEU A 416 12.76 -52.65 23.04
N GLN A 417 12.47 -51.72 23.95
CA GLN A 417 12.59 -51.91 25.39
C GLN A 417 11.67 -53.01 25.94
N ASN A 418 10.52 -53.24 25.32
CA ASN A 418 9.58 -54.28 25.73
C ASN A 418 10.03 -55.71 25.36
N LYS A 419 11.16 -55.86 24.66
CA LYS A 419 11.65 -57.14 24.13
C LYS A 419 13.15 -57.31 24.40
N PRO A 420 13.53 -58.13 25.41
CA PRO A 420 14.92 -58.29 25.82
C PRO A 420 15.89 -58.69 24.69
N GLU A 421 15.39 -59.43 23.69
CA GLU A 421 16.17 -59.83 22.51
C GLU A 421 16.69 -58.65 21.66
N TYR A 422 16.11 -57.46 21.82
CA TYR A 422 16.51 -56.25 21.08
C TYR A 422 17.38 -55.28 21.90
N ASN A 423 17.84 -55.66 23.09
CA ASN A 423 18.61 -54.77 23.97
C ASN A 423 19.84 -54.15 23.27
N SER A 424 20.57 -54.91 22.43
CA SER A 424 21.72 -54.35 21.69
C SER A 424 21.30 -53.25 20.73
N ILE A 425 20.20 -53.46 20.00
CA ILE A 425 19.63 -52.48 19.05
C ILE A 425 19.19 -51.22 19.81
N LEU A 426 18.53 -51.40 20.96
CA LEU A 426 18.11 -50.29 21.82
C LEU A 426 19.30 -49.47 22.34
N THR A 427 20.38 -50.14 22.77
CA THR A 427 21.59 -49.46 23.25
C THR A 427 22.26 -48.66 22.14
N GLU A 428 22.41 -49.23 20.95
CA GLU A 428 22.95 -48.52 19.78
C GLU A 428 22.08 -47.32 19.39
N LEU A 429 20.76 -47.49 19.34
CA LEU A 429 19.80 -46.41 19.08
C LEU A 429 20.00 -45.29 20.10
N LYS A 430 19.90 -45.58 21.40
CA LYS A 430 20.04 -44.58 22.47
C LYS A 430 21.37 -43.83 22.38
N SER A 431 22.48 -44.52 22.13
CA SER A 431 23.79 -43.89 21.98
C SER A 431 23.86 -42.94 20.78
N ALA A 432 23.27 -43.31 19.64
CA ALA A 432 23.21 -42.45 18.47
C ALA A 432 22.34 -41.20 18.71
N ILE A 433 21.19 -41.34 19.39
CA ILE A 433 20.31 -40.22 19.74
C ILE A 433 20.99 -39.28 20.74
N GLU A 434 21.68 -39.82 21.75
CA GLU A 434 22.39 -39.02 22.74
C GLU A 434 23.47 -38.15 22.09
N LYS A 435 24.22 -38.71 21.14
CA LYS A 435 25.20 -37.96 20.34
C LYS A 435 24.55 -36.85 19.52
N ALA A 436 23.46 -37.14 18.80
CA ALA A 436 22.73 -36.15 18.01
C ALA A 436 22.21 -34.98 18.88
N ASN A 437 21.71 -35.28 20.08
CA ASN A 437 21.22 -34.27 21.02
C ASN A 437 22.35 -33.45 21.66
N GLN A 438 23.51 -34.05 21.87
CA GLN A 438 24.69 -33.35 22.38
C GLN A 438 25.19 -32.31 21.36
N ASP A 439 25.23 -32.68 20.09
CA ASP A 439 25.58 -31.77 18.99
C ASP A 439 24.57 -30.61 18.87
N LEU A 440 23.26 -30.89 19.00
CA LEU A 440 22.22 -29.86 19.02
C LEU A 440 22.28 -28.92 20.24
N ASN A 441 22.68 -29.43 21.41
CA ASN A 441 22.83 -28.60 22.60
C ASN A 441 24.01 -27.63 22.49
N SER A 442 25.00 -27.94 21.65
CA SER A 442 26.17 -27.08 21.42
C SER A 442 25.85 -25.83 20.59
N SER A 443 24.90 -25.94 19.65
CA SER A 443 24.39 -24.82 18.87
C SER A 443 22.94 -25.12 18.47
N LYS A 444 21.99 -24.23 18.75
CA LYS A 444 20.57 -24.40 18.41
C LYS A 444 20.20 -23.63 17.14
N THR A 445 20.99 -23.81 16.09
CA THR A 445 20.81 -23.16 14.78
C THR A 445 19.89 -24.00 13.88
N LYS A 446 19.45 -23.43 12.76
CA LYS A 446 18.69 -24.17 11.75
C LYS A 446 19.47 -25.41 11.26
N GLU A 447 20.74 -25.22 10.90
CA GLU A 447 21.64 -26.30 10.48
C GLU A 447 21.77 -27.41 11.52
N SER A 448 21.91 -27.07 12.81
CA SER A 448 22.07 -28.10 13.84
C SER A 448 20.78 -28.89 14.09
N TYR A 449 19.60 -28.27 14.01
CA TYR A 449 18.32 -29.00 14.02
C TYR A 449 18.21 -29.97 12.83
N ASN A 450 18.59 -29.53 11.62
CA ASN A 450 18.57 -30.39 10.44
C ASN A 450 19.57 -31.56 10.55
N GLN A 451 20.76 -31.31 11.06
CA GLN A 451 21.76 -32.36 11.30
C GLN A 451 21.29 -33.36 12.35
N ALA A 452 20.75 -32.88 13.48
CA ALA A 452 20.20 -33.74 14.52
C ALA A 452 19.02 -34.58 13.98
N LYS A 453 18.10 -33.97 13.23
CA LYS A 453 17.02 -34.67 12.53
C LYS A 453 17.56 -35.82 11.67
N GLN A 454 18.51 -35.54 10.79
CA GLN A 454 19.08 -36.53 9.88
C GLN A 454 19.78 -37.68 10.64
N ALA A 455 20.53 -37.35 11.70
CA ALA A 455 21.19 -38.35 12.54
C ALA A 455 20.18 -39.28 13.24
N ILE A 456 19.08 -38.71 13.76
CA ILE A 456 17.99 -39.47 14.37
C ILE A 456 17.30 -40.38 13.33
N GLU A 457 16.97 -39.87 12.15
CA GLU A 457 16.34 -40.64 11.08
C GLU A 457 17.22 -41.82 10.63
N GLN A 458 18.53 -41.60 10.47
CA GLN A 458 19.48 -42.68 10.16
C GLN A 458 19.58 -43.72 11.27
N ALA A 459 19.54 -43.30 12.54
CA ALA A 459 19.55 -44.22 13.67
C ALA A 459 18.27 -45.08 13.73
N ILE A 460 17.11 -44.48 13.45
CA ILE A 460 15.82 -45.18 13.31
C ILE A 460 15.89 -46.21 12.19
N GLU A 461 16.38 -45.83 11.01
CA GLU A 461 16.49 -46.72 9.84
C GLU A 461 17.39 -47.93 10.15
N LYS A 462 18.58 -47.67 10.73
CA LYS A 462 19.51 -48.72 11.15
C LYS A 462 18.88 -49.68 12.17
N ALA A 463 18.21 -49.15 13.19
CA ALA A 463 17.56 -49.96 14.21
C ALA A 463 16.43 -50.84 13.64
N ASN A 464 15.63 -50.29 12.72
CA ASN A 464 14.59 -51.07 12.03
C ASN A 464 15.18 -52.17 11.13
N ALA A 465 16.28 -51.89 10.42
CA ALA A 465 16.97 -52.89 9.62
C ALA A 465 17.52 -54.04 10.48
N GLN A 466 18.19 -53.72 11.60
CA GLN A 466 18.68 -54.73 12.55
C GLN A 466 17.53 -55.55 13.17
N LYS A 467 16.39 -54.92 13.48
CA LYS A 467 15.19 -55.59 13.98
C LYS A 467 14.63 -56.57 12.94
N ALA A 468 14.56 -56.16 11.67
CA ALA A 468 14.10 -57.01 10.57
C ALA A 468 15.02 -58.22 10.35
N GLU A 469 16.34 -58.01 10.32
CA GLU A 469 17.34 -59.07 10.20
C GLU A 469 17.23 -60.08 11.34
N HIS A 470 17.07 -59.60 12.58
CA HIS A 470 16.87 -60.46 13.74
C HIS A 470 15.60 -61.33 13.62
N GLU A 471 14.49 -60.74 13.18
CA GLU A 471 13.23 -61.48 12.98
C GLU A 471 13.32 -62.53 11.87
N GLU A 472 14.05 -62.22 10.79
CA GLU A 472 14.28 -63.16 9.70
C GLU A 472 15.16 -64.34 10.14
N ALA A 473 16.26 -64.06 10.85
CA ALA A 473 17.12 -65.10 11.42
C ALA A 473 16.35 -66.01 12.39
N LYS A 474 15.50 -65.44 13.24
CA LYS A 474 14.63 -66.18 14.17
C LYS A 474 13.65 -67.09 13.43
N LYS A 475 12.97 -66.59 12.39
CA LYS A 475 12.05 -67.40 11.55
C LYS A 475 12.78 -68.55 10.87
N ALA A 476 13.95 -68.30 10.31
CA ALA A 476 14.77 -69.33 9.67
C ALA A 476 15.19 -70.41 10.67
N TYR A 477 15.67 -70.02 11.85
CA TYR A 477 15.99 -70.95 12.93
C TYR A 477 14.79 -71.82 13.33
N VAL A 478 13.63 -71.21 13.60
CA VAL A 478 12.41 -71.94 14.01
C VAL A 478 12.01 -72.97 12.95
N ARG A 479 12.08 -72.62 11.66
CA ARG A 479 11.80 -73.56 10.57
C ARG A 479 12.72 -74.79 10.61
N PHE A 480 14.03 -74.59 10.72
CA PHE A 480 14.98 -75.71 10.79
C PHE A 480 14.82 -76.54 12.07
N LYS A 481 14.44 -75.89 13.18
CA LYS A 481 14.12 -76.60 14.43
C LYS A 481 12.90 -77.51 14.22
N ASP A 482 11.85 -77.00 13.59
CA ASP A 482 10.65 -77.80 13.28
C ASP A 482 10.97 -78.95 12.30
N GLU A 483 11.83 -78.73 11.31
CA GLU A 483 12.31 -79.77 10.39
C GLU A 483 13.11 -80.86 11.13
N ALA A 484 14.01 -80.48 12.03
CA ALA A 484 14.79 -81.42 12.86
C ALA A 484 13.89 -82.24 13.80
N LEU A 485 12.91 -81.60 14.45
CA LEU A 485 11.94 -82.28 15.31
C LEU A 485 11.05 -83.24 14.52
N LYS A 486 10.60 -82.86 13.33
CA LYS A 486 9.85 -83.76 12.42
C LYS A 486 10.67 -84.97 12.01
N LEU A 487 11.96 -84.79 11.69
CA LEU A 487 12.86 -85.89 11.37
C LEU A 487 12.98 -86.86 12.55
N SER A 488 13.27 -86.34 13.75
CA SER A 488 13.34 -87.15 14.98
C SER A 488 12.07 -87.97 15.22
N GLU A 489 10.90 -87.33 15.13
CA GLU A 489 9.62 -88.01 15.36
C GLU A 489 9.35 -89.09 14.30
N SER A 490 9.76 -88.87 13.04
CA SER A 490 9.54 -89.82 11.93
C SER A 490 10.31 -91.14 12.06
N ILE A 491 11.40 -91.16 12.84
CA ILE A 491 12.25 -92.35 13.03
C ILE A 491 12.09 -92.97 14.43
N LYS A 492 11.27 -92.35 15.29
CA LYS A 492 11.12 -92.70 16.70
C LYS A 492 10.63 -94.13 16.97
N SER A 493 9.87 -94.70 16.04
CA SER A 493 9.28 -96.03 16.19
C SER A 493 10.20 -97.17 15.76
N VAL A 494 11.44 -96.88 15.34
CA VAL A 494 12.38 -97.90 14.84
C VAL A 494 13.54 -98.03 15.81
N THR A 495 13.61 -99.17 16.49
CA THR A 495 14.64 -99.43 17.50
C THR A 495 16.06 -99.28 16.92
N GLU A 496 16.30 -99.73 15.69
CA GLU A 496 17.60 -99.61 15.00
C GLU A 496 18.06 -98.18 14.73
N PHE A 497 17.16 -97.21 14.79
CA PHE A 497 17.46 -95.79 14.57
C PHE A 497 17.56 -95.00 15.89
N SER A 498 17.46 -95.67 17.06
CA SER A 498 17.47 -95.02 18.37
C SER A 498 18.68 -94.12 18.57
N ASP A 499 19.86 -94.57 18.14
CA ASP A 499 21.11 -93.83 18.33
C ASP A 499 21.14 -92.54 17.49
N ILE A 500 20.62 -92.59 16.25
CA ILE A 500 20.52 -91.43 15.37
C ILE A 500 19.53 -90.42 15.94
N LYS A 501 18.37 -90.91 16.39
CA LYS A 501 17.33 -90.11 17.03
C LYS A 501 17.87 -89.40 18.27
N ASN A 502 18.46 -90.14 19.20
CA ASN A 502 19.01 -89.60 20.44
C ASN A 502 20.12 -88.59 20.16
N SER A 503 20.99 -88.85 19.17
CA SER A 503 22.02 -87.90 18.75
C SER A 503 21.44 -86.60 18.19
N LEU A 504 20.37 -86.69 17.37
CA LEU A 504 19.71 -85.51 16.82
C LEU A 504 18.98 -84.70 17.91
N GLU A 505 18.22 -85.36 18.79
CA GLU A 505 17.52 -84.70 19.91
C GLU A 505 18.49 -83.99 20.86
N LEU A 506 19.64 -84.60 21.14
CA LEU A 506 20.68 -84.02 21.98
C LEU A 506 21.33 -82.79 21.33
N GLU A 507 21.56 -82.81 20.01
CA GLU A 507 22.04 -81.61 19.30
C GLU A 507 20.98 -80.50 19.23
N ILE A 508 19.70 -80.82 19.03
CA ILE A 508 18.61 -79.83 19.10
C ILE A 508 18.63 -79.13 20.47
N GLN A 509 18.72 -79.88 21.58
CA GLN A 509 18.76 -79.31 22.94
C GLN A 509 20.00 -78.44 23.19
N LYS A 510 21.18 -78.89 22.73
CA LYS A 510 22.42 -78.10 22.81
C LYS A 510 22.30 -76.79 22.05
N ILE A 511 21.72 -76.82 20.85
CA ILE A 511 21.54 -75.61 20.05
C ILE A 511 20.54 -74.66 20.73
N GLU A 512 19.40 -75.19 21.20
CA GLU A 512 18.36 -74.40 21.88
C GLU A 512 18.86 -73.66 23.12
N SER A 513 19.64 -74.35 23.97
CA SER A 513 20.18 -73.76 25.21
C SER A 513 21.14 -72.58 24.97
N ASN A 514 21.64 -72.41 23.75
CA ASN A 514 22.61 -71.37 23.39
C ASN A 514 22.01 -70.19 22.60
N ILE A 515 20.69 -70.15 22.41
CA ILE A 515 20.06 -69.11 21.57
C ILE A 515 19.55 -67.95 22.40
N SER A 516 20.13 -66.77 22.16
CA SER A 516 19.75 -65.52 22.83
C SER A 516 19.89 -64.26 21.95
N SER A 517 20.35 -64.38 20.70
CA SER A 517 20.62 -63.25 19.81
C SER A 517 20.51 -63.62 18.31
N SER A 518 20.48 -62.63 17.41
CA SER A 518 20.50 -62.83 15.94
C SER A 518 21.66 -63.71 15.48
N TYR A 519 22.88 -63.44 15.94
CA TYR A 519 24.05 -64.27 15.62
C TYR A 519 23.85 -65.72 16.07
N ASN A 520 23.24 -65.91 17.24
CA ASN A 520 22.94 -67.25 17.75
C ASN A 520 21.81 -67.92 16.95
N TYR A 521 20.84 -67.19 16.41
CA TYR A 521 19.83 -67.74 15.50
C TYR A 521 20.44 -68.19 14.17
N THR A 522 21.30 -67.37 13.55
CA THR A 522 21.98 -67.73 12.30
C THR A 522 22.89 -68.94 12.48
N LEU A 523 23.69 -68.94 13.56
CA LEU A 523 24.55 -70.07 13.91
C LEU A 523 23.71 -71.31 14.27
N GLY A 524 22.65 -71.15 15.05
CA GLY A 524 21.72 -72.21 15.41
C GLY A 524 21.04 -72.82 14.19
N LYS A 525 20.63 -72.01 13.22
CA LYS A 525 20.10 -72.45 11.93
C LYS A 525 21.12 -73.31 11.17
N SER A 526 22.36 -72.84 11.04
CA SER A 526 23.45 -73.59 10.38
C SER A 526 23.75 -74.92 11.09
N ASN A 527 23.78 -74.91 12.42
CA ASN A 527 24.03 -76.10 13.23
C ASN A 527 22.88 -77.12 13.12
N LEU A 528 21.62 -76.66 13.10
CA LEU A 528 20.47 -77.54 12.88
C LEU A 528 20.46 -78.14 11.48
N GLU A 529 20.74 -77.33 10.46
CA GLU A 529 20.88 -77.80 9.07
C GLU A 529 21.96 -78.89 8.95
N SER A 530 23.12 -78.67 9.59
CA SER A 530 24.18 -79.67 9.67
C SER A 530 23.74 -80.93 10.41
N ALA A 531 23.08 -80.80 11.57
CA ALA A 531 22.59 -81.92 12.36
C ALA A 531 21.56 -82.77 11.58
N ILE A 532 20.64 -82.12 10.86
CA ILE A 532 19.69 -82.78 9.96
C ILE A 532 20.43 -83.55 8.86
N ASN A 533 21.43 -82.93 8.22
CA ASN A 533 22.21 -83.58 7.15
C ASN A 533 22.99 -84.79 7.67
N ILE A 534 23.61 -84.68 8.84
CA ILE A 534 24.32 -85.79 9.50
C ILE A 534 23.34 -86.92 9.87
N ALA A 535 22.17 -86.59 10.40
CA ALA A 535 21.14 -87.56 10.74
C ALA A 535 20.63 -88.28 9.49
N ASN A 536 20.31 -87.56 8.42
CA ASN A 536 19.88 -88.14 7.14
C ASN A 536 20.96 -89.06 6.53
N LEU A 537 22.23 -88.65 6.54
CA LEU A 537 23.33 -89.48 6.06
C LEU A 537 23.50 -90.74 6.91
N SER A 538 23.38 -90.61 8.23
CA SER A 538 23.46 -91.74 9.16
C SER A 538 22.29 -92.71 8.96
N LEU A 539 21.08 -92.19 8.72
CA LEU A 539 19.90 -93.00 8.38
C LEU A 539 20.13 -93.77 7.09
N LYS A 540 20.62 -93.12 6.03
CA LYS A 540 20.96 -93.77 4.76
C LYS A 540 21.96 -94.91 4.93
N ASN A 541 23.03 -94.67 5.68
CA ASN A 541 24.05 -95.68 5.96
C ASN A 541 23.48 -96.85 6.77
N LYS A 542 22.71 -96.54 7.82
CA LYS A 542 22.08 -97.55 8.68
C LYS A 542 21.07 -98.38 7.91
N TRP A 543 20.32 -97.74 7.02
CA TRP A 543 19.36 -98.41 6.17
C TRP A 543 20.03 -99.31 5.11
N SER A 544 21.17 -98.89 4.57
CA SER A 544 22.00 -99.75 3.71
C SER A 544 22.49 -101.00 4.45
N GLU A 545 22.92 -100.85 5.71
CA GLU A 545 23.29 -101.97 6.58
C GLU A 545 22.12 -102.91 6.83
N ILE A 546 20.94 -102.37 7.17
CA ILE A 546 19.71 -103.15 7.36
C ILE A 546 19.35 -103.92 6.10
N ALA A 547 19.26 -103.22 4.96
CA ALA A 547 18.87 -103.80 3.67
C ALA A 547 19.77 -104.99 3.30
N SER A 548 21.08 -104.85 3.48
CA SER A 548 22.07 -105.91 3.21
C SER A 548 21.94 -107.15 4.10
N LYS A 549 21.17 -107.10 5.19
CA LYS A 549 20.90 -108.26 6.05
C LYS A 549 19.54 -108.88 5.77
N LEU A 550 18.70 -108.21 4.99
CA LEU A 550 17.41 -108.75 4.59
C LEU A 550 17.63 -109.90 3.62
N LYS A 551 16.86 -110.97 3.80
CA LYS A 551 17.05 -112.21 3.06
C LYS A 551 15.83 -112.54 2.24
N ILE A 552 16.07 -113.09 1.06
CA ILE A 552 15.03 -113.72 0.26
C ILE A 552 14.83 -115.14 0.81
N ASP A 553 13.85 -115.26 1.71
CA ASP A 553 13.50 -116.51 2.41
C ASP A 553 12.84 -117.51 1.47
N LYS A 554 11.99 -117.02 0.58
CA LYS A 554 11.24 -117.85 -0.35
C LYS A 554 11.19 -117.18 -1.72
N LEU A 555 11.47 -117.98 -2.73
CA LEU A 555 11.02 -117.72 -4.08
C LEU A 555 10.14 -118.90 -4.47
N ASP A 556 8.85 -118.65 -4.64
CA ASP A 556 7.89 -119.67 -5.01
C ASP A 556 7.20 -119.32 -6.32
N ILE A 557 6.63 -120.36 -6.92
CA ILE A 557 5.73 -120.25 -8.04
C ILE A 557 4.35 -120.63 -7.54
N TRP A 558 3.39 -119.73 -7.74
CA TRP A 558 2.00 -120.03 -7.46
C TRP A 558 1.17 -120.14 -8.74
N ASN A 559 0.37 -121.22 -8.83
CA ASN A 559 -0.54 -121.51 -9.94
C ASN A 559 0.09 -121.46 -11.35
N ASN A 560 1.39 -121.79 -11.47
CA ASN A 560 2.17 -121.73 -12.73
C ASN A 560 2.14 -120.36 -13.45
N SER A 561 1.77 -119.29 -12.75
CA SER A 561 1.54 -117.98 -13.37
C SER A 561 2.05 -116.80 -12.53
N PHE A 562 2.32 -117.02 -11.24
CA PHE A 562 2.83 -115.98 -10.34
C PHE A 562 4.20 -116.36 -9.80
N LEU A 563 5.11 -115.39 -9.84
CA LEU A 563 6.36 -115.40 -9.10
C LEU A 563 6.11 -114.73 -7.74
N VAL A 564 6.46 -115.42 -6.67
CA VAL A 564 6.26 -114.95 -5.30
C VAL A 564 7.62 -114.85 -4.61
N PHE A 565 7.99 -113.66 -4.16
CA PHE A 565 9.16 -113.41 -3.33
C PHE A 565 8.74 -113.13 -1.89
N ASN A 566 9.38 -113.81 -0.95
CA ASN A 566 9.27 -113.49 0.47
C ASN A 566 10.60 -112.90 0.89
N ILE A 567 10.60 -111.62 1.23
CA ILE A 567 11.74 -110.97 1.85
C ILE A 567 11.49 -110.94 3.36
N ASN A 568 12.31 -111.66 4.11
CA ASN A 568 12.26 -111.62 5.56
C ASN A 568 13.01 -110.38 6.05
N VAL A 569 12.25 -109.54 6.74
CA VAL A 569 12.71 -108.26 7.26
C VAL A 569 13.36 -108.45 8.64
N GLY A 570 13.15 -109.60 9.29
CA GLY A 570 13.76 -109.99 10.57
C GLY A 570 13.30 -109.18 11.79
N ASN A 571 12.78 -107.96 11.57
CA ASN A 571 12.31 -107.05 12.60
C ASN A 571 10.97 -106.40 12.21
N LYS A 572 10.00 -106.46 13.13
CA LYS A 572 8.68 -105.85 12.99
C LYS A 572 8.71 -104.33 12.85
N ASP A 573 9.62 -103.65 13.56
CA ASP A 573 9.75 -102.19 13.52
C ASP A 573 10.18 -101.71 12.14
N ILE A 574 11.13 -102.43 11.52
CA ILE A 574 11.62 -102.19 10.15
C ILE A 574 10.50 -102.44 9.13
N LEU A 575 9.73 -103.53 9.30
CA LEU A 575 8.58 -103.83 8.47
C LEU A 575 7.50 -102.74 8.57
N LEU A 576 7.19 -102.29 9.79
CA LEU A 576 6.19 -101.25 10.04
C LEU A 576 6.64 -99.89 9.50
N TRP A 577 7.93 -99.58 9.61
CA TRP A 577 8.52 -98.38 9.02
C TRP A 577 8.43 -98.38 7.49
N LEU A 578 8.78 -99.51 6.85
CA LEU A 578 8.61 -99.70 5.39
C LEU A 578 7.16 -99.56 4.96
N LYS A 579 6.23 -100.13 5.73
CA LYS A 579 4.79 -99.99 5.53
C LYS A 579 4.31 -98.54 5.65
N ASN A 580 4.89 -97.76 6.56
CA ASN A 580 4.55 -96.34 6.74
C ASN A 580 5.20 -95.42 5.68
N LYS A 581 6.23 -95.88 4.96
CA LYS A 581 6.91 -95.17 3.85
C LYS A 581 6.28 -95.43 2.47
N GLN A 582 5.05 -95.94 2.43
CA GLN A 582 4.38 -96.41 1.22
C GLN A 582 4.38 -95.41 0.06
N GLU A 583 4.17 -94.12 0.33
CA GLU A 583 3.93 -93.10 -0.70
C GLU A 583 5.08 -92.90 -1.69
N LYS A 584 6.32 -93.19 -1.28
CA LYS A 584 7.52 -92.78 -2.04
C LYS A 584 8.62 -93.85 -2.15
N GLY A 585 8.35 -95.07 -1.68
CA GLY A 585 9.30 -96.18 -1.75
C GLY A 585 8.76 -97.41 -2.46
N GLY A 586 9.63 -98.42 -2.65
CA GLY A 586 9.28 -99.67 -3.29
C GLY A 586 10.44 -100.67 -3.35
N ILE A 587 10.26 -101.70 -4.16
CA ILE A 587 11.25 -102.78 -4.38
C ILE A 587 11.50 -102.93 -5.87
N SER A 588 12.76 -103.14 -6.23
CA SER A 588 13.20 -103.42 -7.57
C SER A 588 13.98 -104.72 -7.66
N PHE A 589 13.73 -105.49 -8.72
CA PHE A 589 14.44 -106.70 -9.11
C PHE A 589 15.18 -106.42 -10.41
N LYS A 590 16.48 -106.72 -10.45
CA LYS A 590 17.35 -106.34 -11.57
C LYS A 590 18.38 -107.43 -11.87
N ASP A 591 18.93 -107.34 -13.07
CA ASP A 591 20.21 -107.96 -13.40
C ASP A 591 21.34 -106.96 -13.14
N GLU A 592 22.16 -107.21 -12.13
CA GLU A 592 23.34 -106.43 -11.76
C GLU A 592 24.37 -106.35 -12.88
N LYS A 593 24.49 -107.40 -13.71
CA LYS A 593 25.50 -107.47 -14.78
C LYS A 593 25.13 -106.57 -15.97
N SER A 594 23.85 -106.44 -16.28
CA SER A 594 23.36 -105.64 -17.41
C SER A 594 22.69 -104.33 -16.99
N THR A 595 22.52 -104.08 -15.68
CA THR A 595 21.73 -102.99 -15.09
C THR A 595 20.25 -102.96 -15.53
N LYS A 596 19.79 -103.97 -16.27
CA LYS A 596 18.41 -104.07 -16.76
C LYS A 596 17.48 -104.34 -15.58
N GLU A 597 16.57 -103.40 -15.35
CA GLU A 597 15.52 -103.54 -14.34
C GLU A 597 14.43 -104.47 -14.87
N PHE A 598 14.27 -105.62 -14.22
CA PHE A 598 13.26 -106.61 -14.57
C PHE A 598 11.89 -106.18 -14.03
N LEU A 599 11.84 -105.74 -12.77
CA LEU A 599 10.59 -105.43 -12.11
C LEU A 599 10.80 -104.37 -11.03
N ARG A 600 10.12 -103.23 -11.16
CA ARG A 600 10.02 -102.22 -10.11
C ARG A 600 8.59 -102.11 -9.61
N ILE A 601 8.40 -102.14 -8.30
CA ILE A 601 7.10 -102.12 -7.65
C ILE A 601 7.11 -101.08 -6.51
N PRO A 602 6.36 -99.97 -6.62
CA PRO A 602 6.17 -99.06 -5.50
C PRO A 602 5.33 -99.72 -4.40
N PHE A 603 5.58 -99.37 -3.14
CA PHE A 603 4.83 -99.88 -2.00
C PHE A 603 3.38 -99.40 -1.97
N ASN A 604 3.09 -98.21 -2.48
CA ASN A 604 1.73 -97.66 -2.61
C ASN A 604 1.02 -98.12 -3.91
N LEU A 605 1.35 -99.31 -4.43
CA LEU A 605 0.65 -99.83 -5.60
C LEU A 605 -0.77 -100.28 -5.21
N PRO A 606 -1.84 -99.79 -5.87
CA PRO A 606 -3.18 -100.32 -5.64
C PRO A 606 -3.22 -101.80 -6.03
N ARG A 607 -3.90 -102.62 -5.20
CA ARG A 607 -4.05 -104.06 -5.44
C ARG A 607 -4.55 -104.30 -6.87
N SER A 608 -3.77 -105.05 -7.64
CA SER A 608 -4.07 -105.39 -9.03
C SER A 608 -3.91 -106.89 -9.24
N LEU A 609 -4.61 -107.45 -10.22
CA LEU A 609 -4.54 -108.89 -10.54
C LEU A 609 -3.13 -109.35 -10.97
N ASN A 610 -2.23 -108.41 -11.31
CA ASN A 610 -0.94 -108.73 -11.92
C ASN A 610 0.26 -108.47 -10.99
N LYS A 611 0.08 -107.67 -9.92
CA LYS A 611 1.13 -107.36 -8.93
C LYS A 611 0.50 -107.07 -7.56
N GLU A 612 1.05 -107.64 -6.50
CA GLU A 612 0.66 -107.35 -5.12
C GLU A 612 1.88 -107.33 -4.19
N ILE A 613 1.89 -106.42 -3.22
CA ILE A 613 2.84 -106.42 -2.09
C ILE A 613 2.03 -106.58 -0.81
N ILE A 614 2.40 -107.55 0.01
CA ILE A 614 1.74 -107.86 1.28
C ILE A 614 2.78 -107.73 2.39
N PHE A 615 2.51 -106.82 3.34
CA PHE A 615 3.30 -106.71 4.56
C PHE A 615 2.73 -107.67 5.61
N ASN A 616 3.35 -108.83 5.79
CA ASN A 616 2.96 -109.81 6.79
C ASN A 616 3.64 -109.51 8.13
N GLU A 617 2.92 -108.79 9.00
CA GLU A 617 3.38 -108.40 10.33
C GLU A 617 3.54 -109.56 11.32
N LYS A 618 2.89 -110.71 11.07
CA LYS A 618 2.98 -111.87 11.96
C LYS A 618 4.32 -112.57 11.82
N ASP A 619 4.80 -112.66 10.58
CA ASP A 619 5.99 -113.43 10.22
C ASP A 619 7.18 -112.51 9.86
N ASN A 620 7.02 -111.18 9.96
CA ASN A 620 8.02 -110.17 9.60
C ASN A 620 8.50 -110.25 8.14
N ILE A 621 7.61 -110.59 7.22
CA ILE A 621 7.93 -110.83 5.81
C ILE A 621 7.20 -109.81 4.92
N ILE A 622 7.89 -109.37 3.88
CA ILE A 622 7.27 -108.71 2.73
C ILE A 622 7.09 -109.76 1.64
N GLU A 623 5.83 -110.04 1.33
CA GLU A 623 5.44 -110.94 0.25
C GLU A 623 5.18 -110.14 -1.02
N ILE A 624 5.78 -110.54 -2.14
CA ILE A 624 5.72 -109.80 -3.40
C ILE A 624 5.30 -110.76 -4.49
N TRP A 625 4.15 -110.49 -5.08
CA TRP A 625 3.51 -111.34 -6.07
C TRP A 625 3.56 -110.63 -7.42
N PHE A 626 4.01 -111.34 -8.45
CA PHE A 626 4.07 -110.81 -9.80
C PHE A 626 3.63 -111.84 -10.82
N TYR A 627 2.67 -111.47 -11.67
CA TYR A 627 2.20 -112.31 -12.76
C TYR A 627 3.21 -112.35 -13.91
N ILE A 628 3.63 -113.56 -14.28
CA ILE A 628 4.52 -113.79 -15.43
C ILE A 628 3.64 -113.95 -16.68
N LYS A 629 3.88 -113.11 -17.70
CA LYS A 629 3.19 -113.22 -18.99
C LYS A 629 3.74 -114.39 -19.81
N ASN A 630 2.84 -115.27 -20.26
CA ASN A 630 3.21 -116.51 -20.96
C ASN A 630 3.72 -116.33 -22.40
N ASP A 631 3.67 -115.13 -22.95
CA ASP A 631 4.11 -114.80 -24.32
C ASP A 631 5.50 -114.16 -24.39
N ASP A 632 6.14 -113.90 -23.25
CA ASP A 632 7.46 -113.27 -23.19
C ASP A 632 8.59 -114.26 -23.46
N LYS A 633 9.33 -114.01 -24.56
CA LYS A 633 10.39 -114.89 -25.08
C LYS A 633 11.79 -114.49 -24.62
N GLU A 634 11.92 -113.37 -23.91
CA GLU A 634 13.21 -112.90 -23.43
C GLU A 634 13.69 -113.71 -22.23
N ARG A 635 15.01 -113.90 -22.14
CA ARG A 635 15.63 -114.44 -20.93
C ARG A 635 15.77 -113.31 -19.92
N HIS A 636 15.15 -113.50 -18.76
CA HIS A 636 15.29 -112.63 -17.61
C HIS A 636 16.22 -113.24 -16.59
N THR A 637 17.10 -112.40 -16.04
CA THR A 637 18.00 -112.76 -14.95
C THR A 637 17.75 -111.79 -13.79
N ILE A 638 17.61 -112.33 -12.58
CA ILE A 638 17.48 -111.58 -11.34
C ILE A 638 18.58 -112.06 -10.40
N ASN A 639 19.53 -111.19 -10.11
CA ASN A 639 20.62 -111.42 -9.17
C ASN A 639 20.83 -110.22 -8.22
N SER A 640 20.08 -109.12 -8.40
CA SER A 640 20.00 -108.00 -7.47
C SER A 640 18.55 -107.68 -7.11
N VAL A 641 18.31 -107.47 -5.82
CA VAL A 641 17.05 -106.96 -5.27
C VAL A 641 17.37 -105.71 -4.47
N GLU A 642 16.65 -104.62 -4.70
CA GLU A 642 16.91 -103.32 -4.09
C GLU A 642 15.60 -102.74 -3.57
N PHE A 643 15.59 -102.30 -2.31
CA PHE A 643 14.60 -101.34 -1.83
C PHE A 643 14.94 -99.96 -2.40
N PHE A 644 13.94 -99.16 -2.73
CA PHE A 644 14.15 -97.77 -3.12
C PHE A 644 13.21 -96.85 -2.35
N ASP A 645 13.65 -95.61 -2.13
CA ASP A 645 12.81 -94.49 -1.71
C ASP A 645 12.94 -93.32 -2.70
N GLU A 646 12.47 -92.13 -2.33
CA GLU A 646 12.50 -90.94 -3.19
C GLU A 646 13.92 -90.49 -3.54
N ASN A 647 14.91 -90.82 -2.71
CA ASN A 647 16.25 -90.27 -2.77
C ASN A 647 17.34 -91.33 -2.98
N ASP A 648 17.07 -92.59 -2.61
CA ASP A 648 18.11 -93.62 -2.50
C ASP A 648 17.62 -95.04 -2.83
N THR A 649 18.58 -95.92 -3.10
CA THR A 649 18.38 -97.36 -3.34
C THR A 649 19.27 -98.18 -2.43
N TYR A 650 18.74 -99.28 -1.89
CA TYR A 650 19.35 -100.08 -0.84
C TYR A 650 19.29 -101.55 -1.21
N LYS A 651 20.45 -102.17 -1.40
CA LYS A 651 20.58 -103.54 -1.90
C LYS A 651 20.26 -104.56 -0.80
N VAL A 652 19.46 -105.55 -1.16
CA VAL A 652 19.10 -106.73 -0.36
C VAL A 652 20.11 -107.84 -0.66
N ASP A 653 20.45 -108.65 0.34
CA ASP A 653 21.30 -109.81 0.14
C ASP A 653 20.54 -110.92 -0.59
N THR A 654 21.01 -111.23 -1.80
CA THR A 654 20.49 -112.34 -2.60
C THR A 654 21.16 -113.67 -2.23
N GLU A 655 22.08 -113.68 -1.27
CA GLU A 655 22.88 -114.83 -0.82
C GLU A 655 23.66 -115.49 -1.97
N GLY A 656 24.09 -114.69 -2.95
CA GLY A 656 24.74 -115.18 -4.17
C GLY A 656 23.82 -116.00 -5.06
N LYS A 657 22.50 -115.88 -4.88
CA LYS A 657 21.55 -116.66 -5.65
C LYS A 657 21.11 -115.88 -6.91
N GLU A 658 21.21 -116.52 -8.06
CA GLU A 658 20.74 -116.00 -9.35
C GLU A 658 19.52 -116.78 -9.83
N LEU A 659 18.48 -116.04 -10.24
CA LEU A 659 17.29 -116.57 -10.90
C LEU A 659 17.36 -116.22 -12.39
N SER A 660 17.41 -117.23 -13.26
CA SER A 660 17.42 -117.03 -14.72
C SER A 660 16.31 -117.86 -15.39
N PHE A 661 15.41 -117.24 -16.15
CA PHE A 661 14.26 -117.91 -16.78
C PHE A 661 13.80 -117.22 -18.07
N ILE A 662 13.11 -117.98 -18.94
CA ILE A 662 12.37 -117.45 -20.10
C ILE A 662 10.88 -117.73 -19.86
N PRO A 663 10.02 -116.71 -19.73
CA PRO A 663 8.60 -116.89 -19.40
C PRO A 663 7.84 -117.83 -20.34
N GLU A 664 8.02 -117.67 -21.66
CA GLU A 664 7.36 -118.50 -22.68
C GLU A 664 7.77 -119.96 -22.58
N GLU A 665 9.07 -120.24 -22.42
CA GLU A 665 9.59 -121.60 -22.25
C GLU A 665 9.02 -122.23 -20.98
N TRP A 666 9.02 -121.48 -19.89
CA TRP A 666 8.56 -121.96 -18.59
C TRP A 666 7.07 -122.37 -18.59
N SER A 667 6.21 -121.55 -19.21
CA SER A 667 4.77 -121.83 -19.33
C SER A 667 4.44 -123.10 -20.12
N LYS A 668 5.35 -123.55 -20.99
CA LYS A 668 5.12 -124.68 -21.93
C LYS A 668 5.73 -126.00 -21.47
N THR A 669 6.92 -125.99 -20.88
CA THR A 669 7.70 -127.22 -20.65
C THR A 669 7.81 -127.64 -19.19
N LYS A 670 7.28 -126.86 -18.23
CA LYS A 670 7.48 -127.08 -16.78
C LYS A 670 8.97 -127.27 -16.43
N THR A 671 9.88 -126.65 -17.20
CA THR A 671 11.32 -126.71 -16.92
C THR A 671 11.57 -126.09 -15.55
N PRO A 672 12.40 -126.68 -14.67
CA PRO A 672 12.61 -126.10 -13.35
C PRO A 672 13.24 -124.72 -13.47
N ILE A 673 12.72 -123.79 -12.68
CA ILE A 673 13.48 -122.62 -12.30
C ILE A 673 14.64 -123.12 -11.45
N TYR A 674 15.87 -122.93 -11.91
CA TYR A 674 17.05 -123.30 -11.13
C TYR A 674 17.60 -122.05 -10.45
N TRP A 675 17.66 -122.08 -9.12
CA TRP A 675 18.59 -121.23 -8.40
C TRP A 675 19.99 -121.67 -8.80
N LYS A 676 20.72 -120.76 -9.43
CA LYS A 676 22.16 -120.94 -9.57
C LYS A 676 22.81 -120.21 -8.41
N GLN A 677 23.48 -120.94 -7.53
CA GLN A 677 24.41 -120.32 -6.60
C GLN A 677 25.60 -119.85 -7.44
N LEU A 678 25.89 -118.55 -7.38
CA LEU A 678 26.93 -117.89 -8.15
C LEU A 678 28.34 -118.32 -7.74
#